data_AF-A0A6G3U7Z9-F1
#
_entry.id   AF-A0A6G3U7Z9-F1
#
_cell.length_a   1.000
_cell.length_b   1.000
_cell.length_c   1.000
_cell.angle_alpha   90.00
_cell.angle_beta   90.00
_cell.angle_gamma   90.00
#
_symmetry.space_group_name_H-M   'P 1'
#
loop_
_entity.id
_entity.type
_entity.pdbx_description
1 polymer ?
#
loop_
_entity_poly.entity_id
_entity_poly.type
_entity_poly.pdbx_seq_one_letter_code
_entity_poly.pdbx_strand_id
1 'polypeptide(L)'
;MRPVSHIERTVAPFEVVSPYQPNGDQPAAIADLARRIEAGEKDVVLLGATGTGKSATTAWMIEKLQRPTLVMAPNKTLAAQLANEFRELLPNNAVEYFVSYYDYYQPEAYVPQSDTYIEKDSSINEEVERLRHSATNSLLTRRDVVVVASVSCIYGLGTPQEYVDRMVPLRVGDEVDRDQLLRRFVDIQYTRNDMAFSRGTFRVRGDTIEIFPVYEELAVRIEMFGDEIEALSTLHPVTGEIVSDDQQLYVFPASHYVAGPERMERAVNDIEKELAERLAELEKQGKLLEAQRLRMRTTYDLEMLRQIGSCSGVENYSMHFDGRLPGSPPNTLLDYFPDDFLLVIDESHVTVPQIGAMYEGDASRKRTLVDHGFRLPSALDNRPLKWEEFQERIGQTVYLSATPGQYELSRSDGVVEQIIRPTGLVDPEVVVKSTEGQIDDLVHEIRTRVDKDERVLVTTLTKKMAEDLTDYFLELGIQVRYLHSDVDTLRRVELLRELRSGEYDVLVGINLLREGLDLPEVSLVAILDADKEGFLRSGTSLIQTIGRAARNVSGQVHMYADKITPAMEKAIDETNRRREKQIAYNQENGIDPQPLRKKINDIVAQIAREGVDTEQLLGTGYRQQRKDGGGTRTPVPALGGKAAKGAKGGRGKAAESVPTDRPAAEL
;
A
#
# COMPACT_ATOMS: atom_id res chain seq x y z
N MET A 1 -1.60 9.91 20.12
CA MET A 1 -0.78 10.53 21.20
C MET A 1 0.60 9.88 21.10
N ARG A 2 1.65 10.66 20.84
CA ARG A 2 3.01 10.14 20.68
C ARG A 2 3.51 9.54 21.99
N PRO A 3 4.36 8.49 21.96
CA PRO A 3 4.81 7.84 23.17
C PRO A 3 5.53 8.84 24.08
N VAL A 4 5.17 8.82 25.36
CA VAL A 4 5.66 9.73 26.42
C VAL A 4 6.83 9.08 27.18
N SER A 5 6.96 7.74 27.11
CA SER A 5 8.10 7.03 27.67
C SER A 5 9.38 7.28 26.86
N HIS A 6 10.50 7.52 27.56
CA HIS A 6 11.82 7.69 26.96
C HIS A 6 12.34 6.34 26.44
N ILE A 7 12.01 5.97 25.20
CA ILE A 7 12.86 5.04 24.46
C ILE A 7 14.06 5.83 23.95
N GLU A 8 15.26 5.43 24.35
CA GLU A 8 16.49 5.96 23.80
C GLU A 8 16.69 5.38 22.40
N ARG A 9 16.32 6.16 21.39
CA ARG A 9 16.50 5.79 19.99
C ARG A 9 17.99 5.78 19.65
N THR A 10 18.44 4.73 18.96
CA THR A 10 19.78 4.73 18.37
C THR A 10 19.84 5.77 17.27
N VAL A 11 20.91 6.57 17.26
CA VAL A 11 21.14 7.63 16.27
C VAL A 11 22.32 7.22 15.39
N ALA A 12 22.01 6.69 14.21
CA ALA A 12 22.94 6.61 13.09
C ALA A 12 22.63 7.74 12.09
N PRO A 13 23.62 8.28 11.35
CA PRO A 13 23.34 9.23 10.29
C PRO A 13 22.73 8.51 9.08
N PHE A 14 21.83 9.19 8.37
CA PHE A 14 21.47 8.80 7.01
C PHE A 14 22.69 8.98 6.09
N GLU A 15 22.99 7.98 5.26
CA GLU A 15 24.11 7.98 4.32
C GLU A 15 23.65 7.43 2.97
N VAL A 16 23.74 8.25 1.92
CA VAL A 16 23.41 7.81 0.56
C VAL A 16 24.62 7.14 -0.08
N VAL A 17 24.50 5.85 -0.38
CA VAL A 17 25.49 5.08 -1.12
C VAL A 17 25.00 4.95 -2.57
N SER A 18 25.63 5.69 -3.48
CA SER A 18 25.26 5.68 -4.90
C SER A 18 26.48 5.80 -5.81
N PRO A 19 26.52 5.08 -6.95
CA PRO A 19 27.52 5.32 -7.98
C PRO A 19 27.29 6.64 -8.73
N TYR A 20 26.14 7.29 -8.53
CA TYR A 20 25.76 8.54 -9.17
C TYR A 20 25.93 9.73 -8.21
N GLN A 21 26.23 10.90 -8.78
CA GLN A 21 26.21 12.18 -8.07
C GLN A 21 25.05 13.04 -8.57
N PRO A 22 24.49 13.95 -7.75
CA PRO A 22 23.46 14.87 -8.19
C PRO A 22 23.87 15.64 -9.46
N ASN A 23 23.02 15.65 -10.48
CA ASN A 23 23.29 16.29 -11.78
C ASN A 23 22.02 16.97 -12.34
N GLY A 24 22.16 17.82 -13.35
CA GLY A 24 21.10 18.64 -13.91
C GLY A 24 20.57 19.62 -12.86
N ASP A 25 19.24 19.63 -12.67
CA ASP A 25 18.60 20.47 -11.66
C ASP A 25 18.73 19.92 -10.23
N GLN A 26 19.14 18.65 -10.06
CA GLN A 26 19.13 17.98 -8.75
C GLN A 26 19.94 18.75 -7.68
N PRO A 27 21.17 19.24 -7.92
CA PRO A 27 21.93 19.98 -6.90
C PRO A 27 21.20 21.23 -6.41
N ALA A 28 20.62 22.01 -7.33
CA ALA A 28 19.86 23.21 -7.01
C ALA A 28 18.56 22.88 -6.29
N ALA A 29 17.85 21.84 -6.74
CA ALA A 29 16.61 21.37 -6.12
C ALA A 29 16.84 20.87 -4.68
N ILE A 30 17.87 20.05 -4.45
CA ILE A 30 18.24 19.56 -3.10
C ILE A 30 18.61 20.75 -2.19
N ALA A 31 19.38 21.70 -2.71
CA ALA A 31 19.77 22.89 -1.95
C ALA A 31 18.55 23.75 -1.57
N ASP A 32 17.63 23.99 -2.51
CA ASP A 32 16.44 24.81 -2.26
C ASP A 32 15.44 24.10 -1.34
N LEU A 33 15.18 22.81 -1.55
CA LEU A 33 14.34 21.99 -0.66
C LEU A 33 14.84 22.03 0.78
N ALA A 34 16.14 21.75 0.99
CA ALA A 34 16.73 21.77 2.33
C ALA A 34 16.65 23.17 2.95
N ARG A 35 16.98 24.22 2.20
CA ARG A 35 16.90 25.62 2.66
C ARG A 35 15.49 25.99 3.13
N ARG A 36 14.46 25.66 2.33
CA ARG A 36 13.05 25.95 2.65
C ARG A 36 12.60 25.21 3.91
N ILE A 37 12.96 23.94 4.02
CA ILE A 37 12.64 23.12 5.19
C ILE A 37 13.35 23.63 6.44
N GLU A 38 14.65 23.96 6.35
CA GLU A 38 15.41 24.54 7.47
C GLU A 38 14.91 25.93 7.88
N ALA A 39 14.34 26.70 6.94
CA ALA A 39 13.69 27.97 7.21
C ALA A 39 12.31 27.84 7.89
N GLY A 40 11.80 26.61 8.06
CA GLY A 40 10.52 26.33 8.71
C GLY A 40 9.30 26.40 7.79
N GLU A 41 9.49 26.40 6.46
CA GLU A 41 8.37 26.30 5.52
C GLU A 41 7.63 24.97 5.72
N LYS A 42 6.31 25.03 5.88
CA LYS A 42 5.48 23.85 6.17
C LYS A 42 5.20 23.00 4.94
N ASP A 43 4.95 23.64 3.80
CA ASP A 43 4.50 23.00 2.58
C ASP A 43 5.42 23.41 1.44
N VAL A 44 6.14 22.45 0.86
CA VAL A 44 7.09 22.69 -0.23
C VAL A 44 6.78 21.77 -1.39
N VAL A 45 6.68 22.32 -2.61
CA VAL A 45 6.40 21.53 -3.83
C VAL A 45 7.68 21.33 -4.63
N LEU A 46 8.03 20.07 -4.92
CA LEU A 46 8.99 19.71 -5.97
C LEU A 46 8.23 19.43 -7.27
N LEU A 47 8.29 20.39 -8.20
CA LEU A 47 7.81 20.23 -9.57
C LEU A 47 8.84 19.42 -10.37
N GLY A 48 8.80 18.10 -10.22
CA GLY A 48 9.75 17.17 -10.80
C GLY A 48 9.21 16.44 -12.02
N ALA A 49 9.76 16.71 -13.22
CA ALA A 49 9.35 16.02 -14.44
C ALA A 49 9.64 14.50 -14.36
N THR A 50 8.96 13.70 -15.18
CA THR A 50 9.20 12.26 -15.22
C THR A 50 10.62 11.96 -15.68
N GLY A 51 11.32 11.13 -14.91
CA GLY A 51 12.68 10.71 -15.24
C GLY A 51 13.81 11.65 -14.83
N THR A 52 13.53 12.68 -14.03
CA THR A 52 14.57 13.56 -13.48
C THR A 52 15.21 13.03 -12.20
N GLY A 53 14.78 11.86 -11.69
CA GLY A 53 15.34 11.23 -10.49
C GLY A 53 14.78 11.78 -9.18
N LYS A 54 13.45 11.95 -9.08
CA LYS A 54 12.79 12.48 -7.88
C LYS A 54 13.10 11.67 -6.61
N SER A 55 13.11 10.34 -6.68
CA SER A 55 13.44 9.48 -5.54
C SER A 55 14.88 9.69 -5.04
N ALA A 56 15.84 9.80 -5.95
CA ALA A 56 17.23 10.11 -5.61
C ALA A 56 17.37 11.51 -4.98
N THR A 57 16.71 12.53 -5.56
CA THR A 57 16.62 13.88 -4.95
C THR A 57 16.09 13.81 -3.51
N THR A 58 15.04 13.01 -3.28
CA THR A 58 14.47 12.80 -1.95
C THR A 58 15.46 12.12 -1.02
N ALA A 59 16.19 11.08 -1.46
CA ALA A 59 17.19 10.40 -0.64
C ALA A 59 18.32 11.35 -0.20
N TRP A 60 18.85 12.16 -1.13
CA TRP A 60 19.87 13.17 -0.81
C TRP A 60 19.32 14.30 0.07
N MET A 61 18.05 14.66 -0.07
CA MET A 61 17.39 15.60 0.83
C MET A 61 17.28 15.02 2.25
N ILE A 62 16.91 13.74 2.40
CA ILE A 62 16.84 13.04 3.69
C ILE A 62 18.22 13.00 4.34
N GLU A 63 19.25 12.61 3.59
CA GLU A 63 20.64 12.63 4.04
C GLU A 63 21.09 14.04 4.48
N LYS A 64 20.69 15.09 3.76
CA LYS A 64 21.05 16.45 4.14
C LYS A 64 20.35 16.91 5.43
N LEU A 65 19.08 16.55 5.60
CA LEU A 65 18.25 17.01 6.73
C LEU A 65 18.38 16.14 7.99
N GLN A 66 18.80 14.88 7.86
CA GLN A 66 18.99 13.93 8.95
C GLN A 66 17.72 13.71 9.81
N ARG A 67 16.57 13.58 9.16
CA ARG A 67 15.25 13.44 9.81
C ARG A 67 14.54 12.15 9.39
N PRO A 68 13.90 11.43 10.35
CA PRO A 68 13.01 10.32 10.02
C PRO A 68 11.96 10.77 9.02
N THR A 69 11.70 9.97 8.01
CA THR A 69 10.87 10.40 6.88
C THR A 69 9.78 9.38 6.56
N LEU A 70 8.55 9.86 6.41
CA LEU A 70 7.43 9.09 5.87
C LEU A 70 7.29 9.44 4.39
N VAL A 71 7.39 8.45 3.50
CA VAL A 71 7.14 8.60 2.07
C VAL A 71 5.81 7.93 1.73
N MET A 72 4.80 8.72 1.37
CA MET A 72 3.48 8.21 0.98
C MET A 72 3.37 8.05 -0.54
N ALA A 73 2.94 6.86 -0.99
CA ALA A 73 2.69 6.56 -2.38
C ALA A 73 1.22 6.16 -2.62
N PRO A 74 0.65 6.45 -3.80
CA PRO A 74 -0.78 6.25 -4.08
C PRO A 74 -1.19 4.77 -4.24
N ASN A 75 -0.24 3.86 -4.47
CA ASN A 75 -0.49 2.44 -4.69
C ASN A 75 0.67 1.56 -4.22
N LYS A 76 0.40 0.24 -4.05
CA LYS A 76 1.37 -0.74 -3.56
C LYS A 76 2.58 -0.89 -4.51
N THR A 77 2.35 -0.85 -5.83
CA THR A 77 3.41 -1.03 -6.83
C THR A 77 4.47 0.06 -6.75
N LEU A 78 4.04 1.33 -6.72
CA LEU A 78 4.94 2.48 -6.60
C LEU A 78 5.58 2.55 -5.22
N ALA A 79 4.84 2.19 -4.15
CA ALA A 79 5.41 2.07 -2.82
C ALA A 79 6.55 1.03 -2.78
N ALA A 80 6.36 -0.14 -3.39
CA ALA A 80 7.40 -1.17 -3.46
C ALA A 80 8.62 -0.72 -4.26
N GLN A 81 8.40 -0.05 -5.41
CA GLN A 81 9.48 0.53 -6.22
C GLN A 81 10.31 1.52 -5.41
N LEU A 82 9.65 2.49 -4.76
CA LEU A 82 10.32 3.48 -3.92
C LEU A 82 11.07 2.83 -2.76
N ALA A 83 10.46 1.87 -2.05
CA ALA A 83 11.12 1.16 -0.96
C ALA A 83 12.42 0.48 -1.42
N ASN A 84 12.42 -0.14 -2.60
CA ASN A 84 13.63 -0.77 -3.15
C ASN A 84 14.68 0.26 -3.57
N GLU A 85 14.26 1.32 -4.25
CA GLU A 85 15.18 2.43 -4.62
C GLU A 85 15.82 3.04 -3.36
N PHE A 86 15.05 3.25 -2.30
CA PHE A 86 15.60 3.73 -1.03
C PHE A 86 16.50 2.70 -0.35
N ARG A 87 16.20 1.39 -0.39
CA ARG A 87 17.10 0.35 0.16
C ARG A 87 18.43 0.29 -0.58
N GLU A 88 18.42 0.47 -1.89
CA GLU A 88 19.65 0.55 -2.69
C GLU A 88 20.47 1.81 -2.36
N LEU A 89 19.79 2.96 -2.17
CA LEU A 89 20.42 4.24 -1.90
C LEU A 89 20.85 4.41 -0.44
N LEU A 90 20.14 3.81 0.53
CA LEU A 90 20.36 3.94 1.98
C LEU A 90 20.58 2.56 2.62
N PRO A 91 21.57 1.77 2.16
CA PRO A 91 21.73 0.36 2.58
C PRO A 91 22.12 0.21 4.06
N ASN A 92 22.63 1.28 4.69
CA ASN A 92 23.06 1.30 6.07
C ASN A 92 21.96 1.79 7.05
N ASN A 93 20.79 2.20 6.53
CA ASN A 93 19.70 2.79 7.32
C ASN A 93 18.43 1.91 7.30
N ALA A 94 17.48 2.20 8.18
CA ALA A 94 16.24 1.46 8.27
C ALA A 94 15.24 1.94 7.19
N VAL A 95 15.21 1.25 6.05
CA VAL A 95 14.22 1.49 4.98
C VAL A 95 13.08 0.48 5.08
N GLU A 96 11.96 0.97 5.62
CA GLU A 96 10.81 0.18 6.02
C GLU A 96 9.66 0.28 5.02
N TYR A 97 8.81 -0.74 4.98
CA TYR A 97 7.69 -0.84 4.05
C TYR A 97 6.37 -1.04 4.80
N PHE A 98 5.42 -0.12 4.60
CA PHE A 98 4.16 -0.10 5.35
C PHE A 98 2.94 0.03 4.45
N VAL A 99 2.43 -1.10 3.97
CA VAL A 99 1.20 -1.18 3.16
C VAL A 99 0.20 -2.14 3.78
N SER A 100 -1.02 -2.22 3.22
CA SER A 100 -1.98 -3.23 3.64
C SER A 100 -1.38 -4.63 3.48
N TYR A 101 -1.31 -5.36 4.60
CA TYR A 101 -0.96 -6.77 4.68
C TYR A 101 -2.01 -7.74 4.12
N TYR A 102 -3.13 -7.25 3.59
CA TYR A 102 -4.09 -8.11 2.93
C TYR A 102 -3.72 -8.31 1.45
N ASP A 103 -3.60 -9.57 1.03
CA ASP A 103 -3.54 -9.95 -0.39
C ASP A 103 -4.93 -9.83 -1.02
N TYR A 104 -5.93 -10.34 -0.29
CA TYR A 104 -7.35 -10.20 -0.61
C TYR A 104 -8.08 -9.62 0.60
N TYR A 105 -8.97 -8.66 0.36
CA TYR A 105 -9.80 -8.08 1.40
C TYR A 105 -11.18 -7.72 0.87
N GLN A 106 -12.19 -8.40 1.40
CA GLN A 106 -13.59 -8.07 1.24
C GLN A 106 -14.10 -7.48 2.55
N PRO A 107 -14.45 -6.18 2.58
CA PRO A 107 -14.98 -5.59 3.79
C PRO A 107 -16.38 -6.14 4.10
N GLU A 108 -16.71 -6.17 5.38
CA GLU A 108 -18.10 -6.32 5.82
C GLU A 108 -18.94 -5.19 5.25
N ALA A 109 -20.08 -5.54 4.63
CA ALA A 109 -21.00 -4.58 4.04
C ALA A 109 -22.43 -5.12 4.05
N TYR A 110 -23.40 -4.21 3.97
CA TYR A 110 -24.80 -4.55 3.77
C TYR A 110 -25.34 -3.72 2.61
N VAL A 111 -26.01 -4.38 1.65
CA VAL A 111 -26.61 -3.76 0.47
C VAL A 111 -28.12 -3.74 0.66
N PRO A 112 -28.74 -2.61 1.07
CA PRO A 112 -30.16 -2.57 1.41
C PRO A 112 -31.07 -2.88 0.23
N GLN A 113 -30.65 -2.54 -0.99
CA GLN A 113 -31.44 -2.75 -2.22
C GLN A 113 -31.72 -4.22 -2.50
N SER A 114 -30.81 -5.12 -2.11
CA SER A 114 -30.91 -6.56 -2.33
C SER A 114 -31.01 -7.37 -1.04
N ASP A 115 -31.16 -6.70 0.12
CA ASP A 115 -31.12 -7.31 1.47
C ASP A 115 -29.96 -8.31 1.62
N THR A 116 -28.79 -7.94 1.08
CA THR A 116 -27.62 -8.83 1.03
C THR A 116 -26.60 -8.38 2.05
N TYR A 117 -26.31 -9.24 3.03
CA TYR A 117 -25.18 -9.09 3.92
C TYR A 117 -23.96 -9.78 3.31
N ILE A 118 -22.85 -9.04 3.27
CA ILE A 118 -21.57 -9.49 2.76
C ILE A 118 -20.66 -9.66 3.98
N GLU A 119 -20.27 -10.90 4.25
CA GLU A 119 -19.33 -11.22 5.32
C GLU A 119 -17.92 -10.69 5.01
N LYS A 120 -17.18 -10.38 6.08
CA LYS A 120 -15.75 -10.08 5.96
C LYS A 120 -15.03 -11.35 5.54
N ASP A 121 -14.26 -11.26 4.47
CA ASP A 121 -13.34 -12.31 4.05
C ASP A 121 -11.99 -11.67 3.70
N SER A 122 -10.89 -12.31 4.10
CA SER A 122 -9.56 -11.74 3.93
C SER A 122 -8.47 -12.78 3.99
N SER A 123 -7.43 -12.58 3.18
CA SER A 123 -6.16 -13.31 3.26
C SER A 123 -5.05 -12.36 3.67
N ILE A 124 -4.28 -12.75 4.68
CA ILE A 124 -3.14 -11.97 5.19
C ILE A 124 -1.87 -12.51 4.56
N ASN A 125 -1.01 -11.59 4.14
CA ASN A 125 0.35 -11.83 3.71
C ASN A 125 1.28 -11.70 4.92
N GLU A 126 1.82 -12.84 5.38
CA GLU A 126 2.68 -12.88 6.57
C GLU A 126 3.96 -12.03 6.41
N GLU A 127 4.51 -11.94 5.20
CA GLU A 127 5.72 -11.16 4.94
C GLU A 127 5.44 -9.65 5.00
N VAL A 128 4.31 -9.19 4.45
CA VAL A 128 3.91 -7.78 4.57
C VAL A 128 3.53 -7.44 6.01
N GLU A 129 2.90 -8.36 6.76
CA GLU A 129 2.62 -8.17 8.18
C GLU A 129 3.90 -7.99 8.99
N ARG A 130 4.90 -8.85 8.77
CA ARG A 130 6.23 -8.70 9.34
C ARG A 130 6.83 -7.33 9.05
N LEU A 131 6.82 -6.89 7.78
CA LEU A 131 7.36 -5.59 7.40
C LEU A 131 6.65 -4.42 8.09
N ARG A 132 5.35 -4.54 8.36
CA ARG A 132 4.62 -3.53 9.16
C ARG A 132 5.10 -3.50 10.61
N HIS A 133 5.33 -4.66 11.23
CA HIS A 133 5.89 -4.73 12.57
C HIS A 133 7.34 -4.24 12.62
N SER A 134 8.14 -4.51 11.57
CA SER A 134 9.49 -3.96 11.41
C SER A 134 9.46 -2.43 11.39
N ALA A 135 8.53 -1.85 10.62
CA ALA A 135 8.39 -0.39 10.54
C ALA A 135 8.05 0.26 11.89
N THR A 136 7.08 -0.28 12.63
CA THR A 136 6.70 0.27 13.94
C THR A 136 7.80 0.08 14.98
N ASN A 137 8.50 -1.06 14.97
CA ASN A 137 9.67 -1.31 15.80
C ASN A 137 10.81 -0.31 15.50
N SER A 138 11.19 -0.15 14.23
CA SER A 138 12.25 0.75 13.79
C SER A 138 11.97 2.20 14.19
N LEU A 139 10.73 2.68 14.06
CA LEU A 139 10.34 4.04 14.49
C LEU A 139 10.48 4.28 16.00
N LEU A 140 10.36 3.22 16.80
CA LEU A 140 10.49 3.29 18.25
C LEU A 140 11.94 3.16 18.70
N THR A 141 12.76 2.40 18.00
CA THR A 141 14.13 2.03 18.42
C THR A 141 15.24 2.83 17.71
N ARG A 142 14.97 3.42 16.55
CA ARG A 142 15.94 4.14 15.70
C ARG A 142 15.42 5.50 15.25
N ARG A 143 16.35 6.39 14.88
CA ARG A 143 16.01 7.69 14.26
C ARG A 143 16.25 7.71 12.75
N ASP A 144 17.14 6.87 12.24
CA ASP A 144 17.49 6.79 10.82
C ASP A 144 16.53 5.92 10.02
N VAL A 145 15.24 6.25 10.11
CA VAL A 145 14.14 5.46 9.53
C VAL A 145 13.49 6.22 8.38
N VAL A 146 13.41 5.57 7.21
CA VAL A 146 12.54 5.96 6.10
C VAL A 146 11.45 4.92 5.98
N VAL A 147 10.19 5.31 6.18
CA VAL A 147 9.05 4.41 5.97
C VAL A 147 8.38 4.76 4.66
N VAL A 148 8.36 3.83 3.71
CA VAL A 148 7.55 3.96 2.49
C VAL A 148 6.20 3.30 2.72
N ALA A 149 5.13 4.09 2.60
CA ALA A 149 3.79 3.66 2.98
C ALA A 149 2.75 3.96 1.91
N SER A 150 1.68 3.16 1.88
CA SER A 150 0.43 3.56 1.24
C SER A 150 -0.45 4.35 2.20
N VAL A 151 -1.69 4.68 1.80
CA VAL A 151 -2.72 5.20 2.72
C VAL A 151 -2.99 4.29 3.92
N SER A 152 -2.43 3.08 3.98
CA SER A 152 -2.49 2.26 5.20
C SER A 152 -1.90 2.96 6.44
N CYS A 153 -0.98 3.90 6.28
CA CYS A 153 -0.40 4.66 7.41
C CYS A 153 -1.41 5.55 8.15
N ILE A 154 -2.57 5.89 7.56
CA ILE A 154 -3.64 6.66 8.20
C ILE A 154 -4.75 5.80 8.81
N TYR A 155 -4.63 4.47 8.73
CA TYR A 155 -5.57 3.54 9.37
C TYR A 155 -5.17 3.26 10.82
N GLY A 156 -6.18 2.90 11.62
CA GLY A 156 -6.02 2.63 13.04
C GLY A 156 -4.95 1.57 13.33
N LEU A 157 -4.10 1.85 14.31
CA LEU A 157 -3.16 0.94 14.95
C LEU A 157 -3.36 1.04 16.47
N GLY A 158 -2.86 0.04 17.21
CA GLY A 158 -2.76 0.18 18.66
C GLY A 158 -1.90 1.36 19.07
N THR A 159 -2.10 1.82 20.30
CA THR A 159 -1.40 3.00 20.80
C THR A 159 0.11 2.73 20.87
N PRO A 160 0.97 3.64 20.39
CA PRO A 160 2.42 3.46 20.49
C PRO A 160 2.86 3.23 21.93
N GLN A 161 2.26 3.97 22.87
CA GLN A 161 2.56 3.85 24.30
C GLN A 161 2.33 2.43 24.82
N GLU A 162 1.21 1.77 24.46
CA GLU A 162 0.98 0.39 24.89
C GLU A 162 1.91 -0.61 24.23
N TYR A 163 2.23 -0.37 22.95
CA TYR A 163 3.18 -1.23 22.25
C TYR A 163 4.55 -1.21 22.94
N VAL A 164 4.96 -0.04 23.43
CA VAL A 164 6.16 0.15 24.23
C VAL A 164 6.02 -0.38 25.66
N ASP A 165 4.94 -0.06 26.37
CA ASP A 165 4.75 -0.46 27.78
C ASP A 165 4.69 -1.99 27.95
N ARG A 166 4.28 -2.70 26.90
CA ARG A 166 4.24 -4.16 26.87
C ARG A 166 5.52 -4.80 26.35
N MET A 167 6.50 -4.04 25.88
CA MET A 167 7.74 -4.64 25.42
C MET A 167 8.44 -5.37 26.58
N VAL A 168 9.10 -6.48 26.25
CA VAL A 168 9.95 -7.20 27.20
C VAL A 168 11.39 -6.77 26.93
N PRO A 169 11.98 -5.90 27.77
CA PRO A 169 13.40 -5.59 27.71
C PRO A 169 14.19 -6.81 28.18
N LEU A 170 15.25 -7.12 27.46
CA LEU A 170 16.20 -8.18 27.76
C LEU A 170 17.59 -7.57 27.79
N ARG A 171 18.34 -7.74 28.88
CA ARG A 171 19.72 -7.29 28.97
C ARG A 171 20.57 -8.35 29.64
N VAL A 172 21.80 -8.51 29.15
CA VAL A 172 22.79 -9.38 29.79
C VAL A 172 23.06 -8.89 31.21
N GLY A 173 22.99 -9.80 32.18
CA GLY A 173 23.12 -9.54 33.61
C GLY A 173 21.81 -9.20 34.34
N ASP A 174 20.67 -9.18 33.66
CA ASP A 174 19.37 -9.00 34.33
C ASP A 174 18.98 -10.27 35.12
N GLU A 175 18.47 -10.07 36.34
CA GLU A 175 17.95 -11.14 37.21
C GLU A 175 16.43 -11.29 36.99
N VAL A 176 16.02 -12.35 36.29
CA VAL A 176 14.63 -12.69 35.97
C VAL A 176 14.39 -14.20 36.05
N ASP A 177 13.38 -14.61 36.83
CA ASP A 177 12.94 -16.01 36.87
C ASP A 177 12.48 -16.46 35.48
N ARG A 178 12.95 -17.64 35.06
CA ARG A 178 12.68 -18.19 33.74
C ARG A 178 11.18 -18.31 33.47
N ASP A 179 10.41 -18.86 34.40
CA ASP A 179 8.97 -19.09 34.19
C ASP A 179 8.17 -17.79 34.16
N GLN A 180 8.60 -16.76 34.90
CA GLN A 180 8.07 -15.41 34.78
C GLN A 180 8.33 -14.82 33.40
N LEU A 181 9.53 -14.99 32.84
CA LEU A 181 9.85 -14.52 31.50
C LEU A 181 8.97 -15.19 30.43
N LEU A 182 8.74 -16.51 30.54
CA LEU A 182 7.84 -17.22 29.63
C LEU A 182 6.39 -16.73 29.72
N ARG A 183 5.90 -16.43 30.94
CA ARG A 183 4.56 -15.84 31.12
C ARG A 183 4.45 -14.48 30.45
N ARG A 184 5.48 -13.64 30.59
CA ARG A 184 5.51 -12.33 29.90
C ARG A 184 5.40 -12.48 28.39
N PHE A 185 6.09 -13.45 27.78
CA PHE A 185 5.96 -13.71 26.34
C PHE A 185 4.54 -14.12 25.93
N VAL A 186 3.86 -14.94 26.74
CA VAL A 186 2.45 -15.28 26.51
C VAL A 186 1.55 -14.05 26.64
N ASP A 187 1.78 -13.19 27.63
CA ASP A 187 1.01 -11.96 27.84
C ASP A 187 1.10 -10.98 26.67
N ILE A 188 2.19 -11.03 25.90
CA ILE A 188 2.42 -10.24 24.70
C ILE A 188 2.13 -11.02 23.40
N GLN A 189 1.30 -12.06 23.51
CA GLN A 189 0.71 -12.87 22.43
C GLN A 189 1.67 -13.81 21.68
N TYR A 190 2.80 -14.19 22.28
CA TYR A 190 3.62 -15.27 21.71
C TYR A 190 3.11 -16.64 22.17
N THR A 191 3.20 -17.61 21.26
CA THR A 191 2.78 -18.99 21.54
C THR A 191 3.98 -19.89 21.83
N ARG A 192 3.92 -20.69 22.89
CA ARG A 192 4.95 -21.71 23.11
C ARG A 192 4.82 -22.84 22.09
N ASN A 193 5.87 -23.09 21.30
CA ASN A 193 5.89 -24.19 20.34
C ASN A 193 7.29 -24.81 20.24
N ASP A 194 7.51 -25.90 20.98
CA ASP A 194 8.80 -26.60 21.02
C ASP A 194 9.07 -27.44 19.75
N MET A 195 8.03 -27.76 18.95
CA MET A 195 8.15 -28.60 17.76
C MET A 195 8.34 -27.79 16.47
N ALA A 196 7.51 -26.77 16.25
CA ALA A 196 7.54 -25.92 15.08
C ALA A 196 7.92 -24.50 15.50
N PHE A 197 9.18 -24.13 15.26
CA PHE A 197 9.69 -22.81 15.61
C PHE A 197 9.48 -21.85 14.44
N SER A 198 8.40 -21.07 14.54
CA SER A 198 7.98 -20.06 13.56
C SER A 198 7.85 -18.69 14.22
N ARG A 199 7.66 -17.64 13.42
CA ARG A 199 7.41 -16.27 13.92
C ARG A 199 6.26 -16.25 14.92
N GLY A 200 6.36 -15.40 15.94
CA GLY A 200 5.35 -15.30 17.00
C GLY A 200 5.37 -16.48 17.97
N THR A 201 6.40 -17.32 17.93
CA THR A 201 6.55 -18.44 18.86
C THR A 201 7.83 -18.36 19.68
N PHE A 202 7.84 -19.04 20.82
CA PHE A 202 9.06 -19.30 21.59
C PHE A 202 9.14 -20.78 21.98
N ARG A 203 10.35 -21.25 22.25
CA ARG A 203 10.64 -22.61 22.71
C ARG A 203 11.69 -22.62 23.81
N VAL A 204 11.73 -23.70 24.57
CA VAL A 204 12.64 -23.83 25.72
C VAL A 204 13.44 -25.12 25.60
N ARG A 205 14.77 -25.01 25.72
CA ARG A 205 15.71 -26.14 25.69
C ARG A 205 16.65 -26.04 26.88
N GLY A 206 16.28 -26.67 28.00
CA GLY A 206 17.03 -26.58 29.25
C GLY A 206 17.00 -25.15 29.78
N ASP A 207 18.17 -24.52 29.84
CA ASP A 207 18.35 -23.15 30.35
C ASP A 207 18.35 -22.11 29.22
N THR A 208 18.16 -22.55 27.98
CA THR A 208 18.07 -21.69 26.81
C THR A 208 16.61 -21.46 26.41
N ILE A 209 16.23 -20.20 26.24
CA ILE A 209 14.96 -19.79 25.63
C ILE A 209 15.26 -19.24 24.24
N GLU A 210 14.53 -19.71 23.24
CA GLU A 210 14.59 -19.12 21.90
C GLU A 210 13.22 -18.54 21.56
N ILE A 211 13.19 -17.27 21.15
CA ILE A 211 11.98 -16.56 20.74
C ILE A 211 12.16 -16.06 19.31
N PHE A 212 11.11 -16.17 18.50
CA PHE A 212 11.12 -15.70 17.12
C PHE A 212 10.19 -14.47 17.00
N PRO A 213 10.73 -13.24 17.08
CA PRO A 213 9.94 -12.03 16.97
C PRO A 213 9.16 -11.95 15.66
N VAL A 214 7.96 -11.37 15.69
CA VAL A 214 7.10 -11.27 14.49
C VAL A 214 7.67 -10.34 13.42
N TYR A 215 8.54 -9.40 13.79
CA TYR A 215 9.16 -8.41 12.90
C TYR A 215 10.52 -8.83 12.32
N GLU A 216 11.25 -9.73 13.00
CA GLU A 216 12.62 -10.09 12.64
C GLU A 216 12.69 -11.27 11.67
N GLU A 217 13.69 -11.34 10.80
CA GLU A 217 14.01 -12.58 10.06
C GLU A 217 14.78 -13.59 10.92
N LEU A 218 15.44 -13.09 11.95
CA LEU A 218 16.28 -13.86 12.85
C LEU A 218 15.57 -14.08 14.19
N ALA A 219 15.92 -15.18 14.85
CA ALA A 219 15.43 -15.49 16.18
C ALA A 219 16.41 -14.98 17.24
N VAL A 220 15.90 -14.73 18.45
CA VAL A 220 16.70 -14.35 19.61
C VAL A 220 16.83 -15.56 20.52
N ARG A 221 18.07 -15.87 20.92
CA ARG A 221 18.40 -16.83 21.97
C ARG A 221 18.81 -16.10 23.23
N ILE A 222 18.19 -16.53 24.33
CA ILE A 222 18.38 -16.04 25.68
C ILE A 222 18.94 -17.22 26.47
N GLU A 223 20.20 -17.13 26.88
CA GLU A 223 20.85 -18.14 27.70
C GLU A 223 20.78 -17.70 29.17
N MET A 224 20.18 -18.55 30.00
CA MET A 224 19.99 -18.28 31.42
C MET A 224 21.00 -19.06 32.26
N PHE A 225 21.54 -18.44 33.32
CA PHE A 225 22.27 -19.10 34.38
C PHE A 225 21.51 -18.95 35.71
N GLY A 226 20.68 -19.95 36.03
CA GLY A 226 19.70 -19.81 37.11
C GLY A 226 18.67 -18.75 36.75
N ASP A 227 18.65 -17.64 37.50
CA ASP A 227 17.76 -16.50 37.28
C ASP A 227 18.48 -15.33 36.58
N GLU A 228 19.74 -15.47 36.14
CA GLU A 228 20.47 -14.41 35.45
C GLU A 228 20.49 -14.64 33.93
N ILE A 229 20.32 -13.60 33.12
CA ILE A 229 20.58 -13.67 31.67
C ILE A 229 22.10 -13.62 31.43
N GLU A 230 22.70 -14.76 31.09
CA GLU A 230 24.15 -14.88 30.85
C GLU A 230 24.56 -14.36 29.47
N ALA A 231 23.76 -14.66 28.44
CA ALA A 231 24.03 -14.23 27.07
C ALA A 231 22.75 -14.00 26.26
N LEU A 232 22.83 -13.04 25.34
CA LEU A 232 21.83 -12.79 24.31
C LEU A 232 22.51 -12.91 22.95
N SER A 233 21.89 -13.66 22.04
CA SER A 233 22.41 -13.82 20.68
C SER A 233 21.27 -13.84 19.66
N THR A 234 21.52 -13.26 18.50
CA THR A 234 20.63 -13.33 17.35
C THR A 234 21.10 -14.46 16.43
N LEU A 235 20.18 -15.32 15.98
CA LEU A 235 20.50 -16.54 15.22
C LEU A 235 19.55 -16.80 14.06
N HIS A 236 20.02 -17.54 13.07
CA HIS A 236 19.19 -17.97 11.95
C HIS A 236 18.24 -19.10 12.38
N PRO A 237 16.90 -18.95 12.26
CA PRO A 237 15.91 -19.84 12.88
C PRO A 237 15.97 -21.30 12.39
N VAL A 238 16.44 -21.51 11.16
CA VAL A 238 16.58 -22.84 10.53
C VAL A 238 17.93 -23.50 10.82
N THR A 239 19.06 -22.81 10.58
CA THR A 239 20.41 -23.39 10.73
C THR A 239 20.90 -23.38 12.17
N GLY A 240 20.39 -22.46 13.00
CA GLY A 240 20.87 -22.24 14.36
C GLY A 240 22.22 -21.50 14.44
N GLU A 241 22.73 -21.01 13.31
CA GLU A 241 23.95 -20.23 13.24
C GLU A 241 23.77 -18.88 13.94
N ILE A 242 24.71 -18.55 14.83
CA ILE A 242 24.73 -17.27 15.55
C ILE A 242 25.22 -16.19 14.58
N VAL A 243 24.43 -15.13 14.44
CA VAL A 243 24.69 -13.98 13.55
C VAL A 243 25.35 -12.84 14.33
N SER A 244 24.88 -12.58 15.55
CA SER A 244 25.45 -11.55 16.44
C SER A 244 25.26 -11.90 17.90
N ASP A 245 26.16 -11.39 18.74
CA ASP A 245 26.02 -11.35 20.20
C ASP A 245 25.52 -9.97 20.61
N ASP A 246 24.45 -9.93 21.39
CA ASP A 246 23.74 -8.71 21.74
C ASP A 246 23.88 -8.43 23.25
N GLN A 247 24.01 -7.15 23.63
CA GLN A 247 24.05 -6.75 25.05
C GLN A 247 22.66 -6.46 25.61
N GLN A 248 21.77 -5.99 24.75
CA GLN A 248 20.41 -5.61 25.09
C GLN A 248 19.51 -5.75 23.87
N LEU A 249 18.30 -6.28 24.06
CA LEU A 249 17.27 -6.45 23.03
C LEU A 249 15.90 -6.11 23.61
N TYR A 250 14.95 -5.81 22.73
CA TYR A 250 13.55 -5.59 23.09
C TYR A 250 12.67 -6.55 22.31
N VAL A 251 11.83 -7.31 23.00
CA VAL A 251 10.81 -8.15 22.38
C VAL A 251 9.48 -7.40 22.44
N PHE A 252 9.02 -6.92 21.29
CA PHE A 252 7.72 -6.26 21.17
C PHE A 252 6.57 -7.25 21.02
N PRO A 253 5.33 -6.84 21.36
CA PRO A 253 4.15 -7.69 21.22
C PRO A 253 3.95 -8.24 19.81
N ALA A 254 3.46 -9.49 19.75
CA ALA A 254 3.16 -10.20 18.49
C ALA A 254 1.92 -9.67 17.75
N SER A 255 1.21 -8.70 18.33
CA SER A 255 0.05 -8.06 17.71
C SER A 255 0.05 -6.56 18.01
N HIS A 256 -0.49 -5.76 17.09
CA HIS A 256 -0.70 -4.34 17.31
C HIS A 256 -1.87 -4.03 18.26
N TYR A 257 -2.76 -4.99 18.55
CA TYR A 257 -4.00 -4.76 19.34
C TYR A 257 -4.00 -5.44 20.72
N VAL A 258 -2.84 -5.61 21.34
CA VAL A 258 -2.75 -6.29 22.65
C VAL A 258 -3.32 -5.42 23.78
N ALA A 259 -4.50 -5.80 24.29
CA ALA A 259 -5.11 -5.20 25.48
C ALA A 259 -4.86 -6.06 26.73
N GLY A 260 -4.68 -5.41 27.88
CA GLY A 260 -4.53 -6.09 29.18
C GLY A 260 -5.85 -6.56 29.78
N PRO A 261 -5.82 -7.48 30.77
CA PRO A 261 -7.02 -7.99 31.42
C PRO A 261 -7.95 -6.89 31.96
N GLU A 262 -7.40 -5.89 32.66
CA GLU A 262 -8.18 -4.78 33.22
C GLU A 262 -8.84 -3.89 32.14
N ARG A 263 -8.14 -3.71 31.02
CA ARG A 263 -8.62 -2.92 29.87
C ARG A 263 -9.69 -3.68 29.09
N MET A 264 -9.52 -5.00 28.95
CA MET A 264 -10.51 -5.90 28.37
C MET A 264 -11.81 -5.88 29.20
N GLU A 265 -11.72 -6.00 30.52
CA GLU A 265 -12.90 -5.98 31.40
C GLU A 265 -13.65 -4.64 31.29
N ARG A 266 -12.93 -3.52 31.29
CA ARG A 266 -13.50 -2.19 31.08
C ARG A 266 -14.21 -2.08 29.73
N ALA A 267 -13.53 -2.47 28.65
CA ALA A 267 -14.08 -2.40 27.30
C ALA A 267 -15.36 -3.24 27.16
N VAL A 268 -15.38 -4.46 27.74
CA VAL A 268 -16.56 -5.33 27.75
C VAL A 268 -17.75 -4.64 28.44
N ASN A 269 -17.52 -4.01 29.60
CA ASN A 269 -18.57 -3.29 30.32
C ASN A 269 -19.10 -2.08 29.52
N ASP A 270 -18.21 -1.33 28.86
CA ASP A 270 -18.59 -0.18 28.04
C ASP A 270 -19.37 -0.59 26.78
N ILE A 271 -19.00 -1.70 26.14
CA ILE A 271 -19.73 -2.30 25.01
C ILE A 271 -21.12 -2.76 25.43
N GLU A 272 -21.26 -3.41 26.59
CA GLU A 272 -22.57 -3.83 27.11
C GLU A 272 -23.50 -2.64 27.37
N LYS A 273 -22.93 -1.55 27.89
CA LYS A 273 -23.67 -0.31 28.11
C LYS A 273 -24.12 0.31 26.79
N GLU A 274 -23.23 0.46 25.81
CA GLU A 274 -23.59 0.99 24.49
C GLU A 274 -24.66 0.13 23.80
N LEU A 275 -24.54 -1.20 23.92
CA LEU A 275 -25.53 -2.14 23.38
C LEU A 275 -26.90 -1.90 24.01
N ALA A 276 -26.99 -1.80 25.34
CA ALA A 276 -28.26 -1.57 26.01
C ALA A 276 -28.93 -0.26 25.57
N GLU A 277 -28.14 0.83 25.45
CA GLU A 277 -28.61 2.14 24.99
C GLU A 277 -29.11 2.06 23.53
N ARG A 278 -28.33 1.44 22.63
CA ARG A 278 -28.66 1.33 21.21
C ARG A 278 -29.88 0.44 20.97
N LEU A 279 -30.04 -0.65 21.71
CA LEU A 279 -31.22 -1.52 21.61
C LEU A 279 -32.50 -0.77 22.01
N ALA A 280 -32.47 -0.02 23.10
CA ALA A 280 -33.61 0.78 23.54
C ALA A 280 -34.01 1.84 22.50
N GLU A 281 -33.02 2.45 21.83
CA GLU A 281 -33.24 3.39 20.74
C GLU A 281 -33.94 2.73 19.54
N LEU A 282 -33.41 1.60 19.06
CA LEU A 282 -33.96 0.86 17.91
C LEU A 282 -35.37 0.34 18.18
N GLU A 283 -35.62 -0.22 19.38
CA GLU A 283 -36.94 -0.71 19.78
C GLU A 283 -37.97 0.42 19.85
N LYS A 284 -37.58 1.60 20.38
CA LYS A 284 -38.44 2.80 20.40
C LYS A 284 -38.76 3.32 19.00
N GLN A 285 -37.86 3.13 18.03
CA GLN A 285 -38.08 3.47 16.62
C GLN A 285 -38.89 2.41 15.84
N GLY A 286 -39.26 1.29 16.48
CA GLY A 286 -39.93 0.17 15.82
C GLY A 286 -39.02 -0.69 14.93
N LYS A 287 -37.69 -0.50 15.02
CA LYS A 287 -36.66 -1.25 14.28
C LYS A 287 -36.31 -2.57 14.99
N LEU A 288 -37.32 -3.45 15.11
CA LEU A 288 -37.22 -4.68 15.91
C LEU A 288 -36.24 -5.70 15.31
N LEU A 289 -36.15 -5.78 13.99
CA LEU A 289 -35.26 -6.71 13.30
C LEU A 289 -33.79 -6.30 13.49
N GLU A 290 -33.50 -5.01 13.34
CA GLU A 290 -32.19 -4.41 13.57
C GLU A 290 -31.76 -4.60 15.03
N ALA A 291 -32.67 -4.37 15.99
CA ALA A 291 -32.40 -4.61 17.41
C ALA A 291 -32.08 -6.08 17.68
N GLN A 292 -32.84 -7.01 17.09
CA GLN A 292 -32.59 -8.44 17.24
C GLN A 292 -31.23 -8.85 16.65
N ARG A 293 -30.91 -8.40 15.43
CA ARG A 293 -29.61 -8.65 14.77
C ARG A 293 -28.45 -8.15 15.63
N LEU A 294 -28.53 -6.90 16.09
CA LEU A 294 -27.49 -6.26 16.89
C LEU A 294 -27.25 -6.98 18.21
N ARG A 295 -28.34 -7.35 18.90
CA ARG A 295 -28.29 -8.11 20.16
C ARG A 295 -27.58 -9.44 19.96
N MET A 296 -28.01 -10.24 18.99
CA MET A 296 -27.43 -11.56 18.74
C MET A 296 -25.94 -11.48 18.42
N ARG A 297 -25.53 -10.59 17.50
CA ARG A 297 -24.12 -10.43 17.13
C ARG A 297 -23.28 -9.97 18.32
N THR A 298 -23.68 -8.88 18.97
CA THR A 298 -22.86 -8.25 20.02
C THR A 298 -22.75 -9.14 21.25
N THR A 299 -23.81 -9.86 21.64
CA THR A 299 -23.75 -10.80 22.76
C THR A 299 -22.79 -11.96 22.48
N TYR A 300 -22.80 -12.50 21.25
CA TYR A 300 -21.83 -13.53 20.85
C TYR A 300 -20.39 -12.99 20.91
N ASP A 301 -20.16 -11.79 20.36
CA ASP A 301 -18.83 -11.17 20.37
C ASP A 301 -18.34 -10.91 21.82
N LEU A 302 -19.23 -10.48 22.74
CA LEU A 302 -18.93 -10.31 24.16
C LEU A 302 -18.58 -11.63 24.88
N GLU A 303 -19.27 -12.73 24.57
CA GLU A 303 -18.95 -14.05 25.11
C GLU A 303 -17.56 -14.50 24.65
N MET A 304 -17.24 -14.30 23.37
CA MET A 304 -15.92 -14.60 22.80
C MET A 304 -14.82 -13.76 23.43
N LEU A 305 -15.03 -12.45 23.62
CA LEU A 305 -14.09 -11.57 24.30
C LEU A 305 -13.81 -12.01 25.75
N ARG A 306 -14.83 -12.46 26.49
CA ARG A 306 -14.65 -12.94 27.88
C ARG A 306 -13.91 -14.27 27.98
N GLN A 307 -14.17 -15.21 27.07
CA GLN A 307 -13.62 -16.57 27.15
C GLN A 307 -12.26 -16.71 26.47
N ILE A 308 -12.06 -16.01 25.35
CA ILE A 308 -10.90 -16.17 24.47
C ILE A 308 -10.02 -14.92 24.45
N GLY A 309 -10.55 -13.75 24.83
CA GLY A 309 -9.83 -12.48 24.77
C GLY A 309 -9.84 -11.82 23.39
N SER A 310 -10.51 -12.42 22.40
CA SER A 310 -10.64 -11.89 21.04
C SER A 310 -11.91 -12.42 20.35
N CYS A 311 -12.37 -11.74 19.31
CA CYS A 311 -13.52 -12.14 18.49
C CYS A 311 -13.31 -11.76 17.02
N SER A 312 -14.15 -12.29 16.12
CA SER A 312 -14.08 -11.93 14.70
C SER A 312 -14.55 -10.49 14.50
N GLY A 313 -13.70 -9.65 13.90
CA GLY A 313 -14.01 -8.23 13.74
C GLY A 313 -13.79 -7.41 15.02
N VAL A 314 -12.91 -7.86 15.92
CA VAL A 314 -12.57 -7.18 17.18
C VAL A 314 -12.22 -5.70 17.00
N GLU A 315 -11.69 -5.32 15.83
CA GLU A 315 -11.36 -3.93 15.48
C GLU A 315 -12.56 -2.98 15.53
N ASN A 316 -13.79 -3.49 15.37
CA ASN A 316 -15.03 -2.69 15.47
C ASN A 316 -15.29 -2.18 16.89
N TYR A 317 -14.62 -2.75 17.89
CA TYR A 317 -14.68 -2.32 19.29
C TYR A 317 -13.44 -1.53 19.72
N SER A 318 -12.57 -1.15 18.78
CA SER A 318 -11.29 -0.47 19.06
C SER A 318 -11.44 0.80 19.89
N MET A 319 -12.52 1.57 19.73
CA MET A 319 -12.77 2.75 20.56
C MET A 319 -12.89 2.39 22.06
N HIS A 320 -13.62 1.32 22.37
CA HIS A 320 -13.82 0.84 23.74
C HIS A 320 -12.53 0.25 24.31
N PHE A 321 -11.81 -0.52 23.49
CA PHE A 321 -10.49 -0.97 23.86
C PHE A 321 -9.62 0.22 24.22
N ASP A 322 -9.58 1.26 23.39
CA ASP A 322 -8.75 2.43 23.63
C ASP A 322 -9.17 3.34 24.76
N GLY A 323 -10.36 3.13 25.35
CA GLY A 323 -10.96 4.10 26.27
C GLY A 323 -11.12 5.48 25.62
N ARG A 324 -11.26 5.50 24.29
CA ARG A 324 -11.39 6.71 23.48
C ARG A 324 -12.80 7.27 23.61
N LEU A 325 -12.93 8.59 23.48
CA LEU A 325 -14.24 9.23 23.41
C LEU A 325 -14.87 8.99 22.03
N PRO A 326 -16.21 8.87 21.93
CA PRO A 326 -16.91 8.77 20.66
C PRO A 326 -16.52 9.90 19.70
N GLY A 327 -16.27 9.55 18.43
CA GLY A 327 -15.84 10.48 17.39
C GLY A 327 -14.36 10.84 17.40
N SER A 328 -13.60 10.49 18.45
CA SER A 328 -12.16 10.78 18.51
C SER A 328 -11.38 10.00 17.44
N PRO A 329 -10.25 10.54 16.93
CA PRO A 329 -9.41 9.85 15.96
C PRO A 329 -8.71 8.63 16.58
N PRO A 330 -8.51 7.55 15.82
CA PRO A 330 -7.62 6.47 16.25
C PRO A 330 -6.16 6.90 16.22
N ASN A 331 -5.30 6.10 16.86
CA ASN A 331 -3.85 6.21 16.65
C ASN A 331 -3.49 5.53 15.34
N THR A 332 -2.45 6.03 14.69
CA THR A 332 -2.01 5.59 13.36
C THR A 332 -0.50 5.50 13.30
N LEU A 333 0.06 5.14 12.14
CA LEU A 333 1.52 5.11 11.98
C LEU A 333 2.14 6.50 12.27
N LEU A 334 1.43 7.60 11.96
CA LEU A 334 1.90 8.96 12.24
C LEU A 334 2.18 9.22 13.73
N ASP A 335 1.49 8.51 14.62
CA ASP A 335 1.68 8.62 16.07
C ASP A 335 2.96 7.90 16.56
N TYR A 336 3.57 7.03 15.74
CA TYR A 336 4.85 6.36 16.04
C TYR A 336 6.06 7.22 15.65
N PHE A 337 5.89 8.16 14.72
CA PHE A 337 6.95 9.08 14.32
C PHE A 337 7.27 10.10 15.41
N PRO A 338 8.54 10.49 15.57
CA PRO A 338 8.93 11.62 16.42
C PRO A 338 8.39 12.94 15.86
N ASP A 339 8.35 13.98 16.70
CA ASP A 339 7.72 15.26 16.38
C ASP A 339 8.28 15.97 15.15
N ASP A 340 9.57 15.77 14.90
CA ASP A 340 10.32 16.40 13.84
C ASP A 340 10.42 15.55 12.58
N PHE A 341 9.57 14.54 12.37
CA PHE A 341 9.62 13.78 11.11
C PHE A 341 9.31 14.64 9.88
N LEU A 342 9.79 14.21 8.71
CA LEU A 342 9.47 14.80 7.41
C LEU A 342 8.41 13.95 6.70
N LEU A 343 7.41 14.59 6.09
CA LEU A 343 6.48 13.92 5.20
C LEU A 343 6.86 14.19 3.74
N VAL A 344 6.92 13.15 2.93
CA VAL A 344 7.05 13.23 1.48
C VAL A 344 5.84 12.56 0.86
N ILE A 345 5.10 13.28 0.01
CA ILE A 345 3.95 12.73 -0.71
C ILE A 345 4.33 12.59 -2.18
N ASP A 346 4.52 11.36 -2.63
CA ASP A 346 4.77 11.06 -4.03
C ASP A 346 3.48 11.05 -4.84
N GLU A 347 3.58 11.47 -6.11
CA GLU A 347 2.47 11.76 -7.00
C GLU A 347 1.31 12.49 -6.29
N SER A 348 1.65 13.61 -5.66
CA SER A 348 0.78 14.35 -4.73
C SER A 348 -0.62 14.64 -5.27
N HIS A 349 -0.74 14.97 -6.56
CA HIS A 349 -2.01 15.22 -7.24
C HIS A 349 -2.99 14.02 -7.22
N VAL A 350 -2.51 12.79 -6.96
CA VAL A 350 -3.34 11.59 -6.73
C VAL A 350 -3.42 11.28 -5.23
N THR A 351 -2.28 11.28 -4.54
CA THR A 351 -2.20 10.81 -3.16
C THR A 351 -2.96 11.72 -2.20
N VAL A 352 -2.92 13.05 -2.40
CA VAL A 352 -3.65 14.02 -1.55
C VAL A 352 -5.18 13.80 -1.62
N PRO A 353 -5.84 13.78 -2.79
CA PRO A 353 -7.25 13.43 -2.88
C PRO A 353 -7.59 12.05 -2.30
N GLN A 354 -6.71 11.07 -2.51
CA GLN A 354 -6.92 9.71 -2.00
C GLN A 354 -6.97 9.68 -0.47
N ILE A 355 -6.05 10.37 0.23
CA ILE A 355 -6.05 10.48 1.70
C ILE A 355 -7.40 11.04 2.18
N GLY A 356 -7.88 12.13 1.57
CA GLY A 356 -9.16 12.74 1.94
C GLY A 356 -10.38 11.85 1.71
N ALA A 357 -10.33 10.97 0.69
CA ALA A 357 -11.45 10.10 0.33
C ALA A 357 -11.59 8.84 1.22
N MET A 358 -10.52 8.38 1.87
CA MET A 358 -10.54 7.11 2.61
C MET A 358 -11.58 7.08 3.74
N TYR A 359 -11.72 8.18 4.48
CA TYR A 359 -12.72 8.29 5.55
C TYR A 359 -14.15 8.25 5.02
N GLU A 360 -14.46 9.01 3.96
CA GLU A 360 -15.83 9.09 3.42
C GLU A 360 -16.33 7.73 2.91
N GLY A 361 -15.46 6.97 2.24
CA GLY A 361 -15.78 5.61 1.79
C GLY A 361 -16.03 4.65 2.96
N ASP A 362 -15.17 4.66 3.98
CA ASP A 362 -15.31 3.80 5.17
C ASP A 362 -16.57 4.15 5.98
N ALA A 363 -16.79 5.45 6.23
CA ALA A 363 -17.92 5.95 6.99
C ALA A 363 -19.26 5.65 6.30
N SER A 364 -19.34 5.81 4.97
CA SER A 364 -20.54 5.47 4.19
C SER A 364 -20.92 3.99 4.37
N ARG A 365 -19.96 3.08 4.16
CA ARG A 365 -20.15 1.63 4.31
C ARG A 365 -20.61 1.25 5.72
N LYS A 366 -19.95 1.80 6.74
CA LYS A 366 -20.24 1.48 8.14
C LYS A 366 -21.53 2.08 8.66
N ARG A 367 -21.91 3.27 8.19
CA ARG A 367 -23.20 3.88 8.55
C ARG A 367 -24.36 2.97 8.17
N THR A 368 -24.30 2.36 6.97
CA THR A 368 -25.29 1.37 6.54
C THR A 368 -25.34 0.14 7.46
N LEU A 369 -24.18 -0.38 7.91
CA LEU A 369 -24.16 -1.49 8.88
C LEU A 369 -24.81 -1.11 10.22
N VAL A 370 -24.53 0.09 10.73
CA VAL A 370 -25.07 0.60 12.00
C VAL A 370 -26.57 0.89 11.92
N ASP A 371 -27.03 1.45 10.80
CA ASP A 371 -28.44 1.79 10.58
C ASP A 371 -29.34 0.55 10.50
N HIS A 372 -28.77 -0.57 10.03
CA HIS A 372 -29.44 -1.86 9.88
C HIS A 372 -29.10 -2.89 10.98
N GLY A 373 -28.48 -2.45 12.07
CA GLY A 373 -28.27 -3.26 13.27
C GLY A 373 -27.24 -4.39 13.12
N PHE A 374 -26.28 -4.27 12.19
CA PHE A 374 -25.17 -5.23 12.08
C PHE A 374 -24.01 -4.91 13.04
N ARG A 375 -23.80 -3.62 13.34
CA ARG A 375 -22.72 -3.15 14.22
C ARG A 375 -23.22 -2.02 15.14
N LEU A 376 -22.53 -1.84 16.28
CA LEU A 376 -22.75 -0.72 17.19
C LEU A 376 -22.28 0.60 16.55
N PRO A 377 -22.82 1.76 16.98
CA PRO A 377 -22.34 3.08 16.56
C PRO A 377 -20.83 3.26 16.70
N SER A 378 -20.24 2.71 17.76
CA SER A 378 -18.79 2.68 18.01
C SER A 378 -17.93 2.12 16.87
N ALA A 379 -18.50 1.27 16.01
CA ALA A 379 -17.77 0.73 14.86
C ALA A 379 -17.34 1.82 13.86
N LEU A 380 -18.04 2.97 13.84
CA LEU A 380 -17.66 4.14 13.04
C LEU A 380 -16.34 4.78 13.50
N ASP A 381 -15.93 4.57 14.75
CA ASP A 381 -14.68 5.12 15.30
C ASP A 381 -13.46 4.23 15.05
N ASN A 382 -13.67 3.06 14.44
CA ASN A 382 -12.61 2.24 13.83
C ASN A 382 -12.35 2.68 12.37
N ARG A 383 -11.82 3.88 12.16
CA ARG A 383 -11.81 4.51 10.83
C ARG A 383 -10.40 4.96 10.46
N PRO A 384 -10.11 5.24 9.18
CA PRO A 384 -8.95 6.07 8.87
C PRO A 384 -9.13 7.49 9.43
N LEU A 385 -8.03 8.25 9.48
CA LEU A 385 -8.08 9.67 9.82
C LEU A 385 -8.95 10.44 8.82
N LYS A 386 -9.66 11.45 9.32
CA LYS A 386 -10.21 12.52 8.49
C LYS A 386 -9.08 13.38 7.93
N TRP A 387 -9.38 14.14 6.89
CA TRP A 387 -8.41 15.04 6.28
C TRP A 387 -7.84 16.05 7.29
N GLU A 388 -8.69 16.65 8.11
CA GLU A 388 -8.29 17.64 9.12
C GLU A 388 -7.41 17.00 10.20
N GLU A 389 -7.76 15.78 10.63
CA GLU A 389 -7.01 15.03 11.64
C GLU A 389 -5.62 14.59 11.13
N PHE A 390 -5.51 14.32 9.82
CA PHE A 390 -4.23 14.09 9.15
C PHE A 390 -3.40 15.39 9.13
N GLN A 391 -3.99 16.51 8.73
CA GLN A 391 -3.32 17.82 8.70
C GLN A 391 -2.78 18.26 10.08
N GLU A 392 -3.47 17.91 11.17
CA GLU A 392 -3.02 18.18 12.54
C GLU A 392 -1.81 17.34 12.98
N ARG A 393 -1.60 16.16 12.37
CA ARG A 393 -0.53 15.22 12.73
C ARG A 393 0.72 15.34 11.87
N ILE A 394 0.57 15.88 10.66
CA ILE A 394 1.71 16.08 9.76
C ILE A 394 2.49 17.34 10.14
N GLY A 395 3.81 17.26 9.96
CA GLY A 395 4.71 18.38 10.10
C GLY A 395 5.01 19.03 8.75
N GLN A 396 6.29 19.27 8.50
CA GLN A 396 6.73 19.77 7.20
C GLN A 396 6.55 18.70 6.12
N THR A 397 6.01 19.12 4.98
CA THR A 397 5.56 18.24 3.91
C THR A 397 6.19 18.67 2.58
N VAL A 398 6.78 17.70 1.88
CA VAL A 398 7.29 17.86 0.52
C VAL A 398 6.36 17.11 -0.44
N TYR A 399 5.73 17.85 -1.35
CA TYR A 399 4.87 17.29 -2.38
C TYR A 399 5.68 17.05 -3.65
N LEU A 400 5.78 15.80 -4.09
CA LEU A 400 6.47 15.43 -5.32
C LEU A 400 5.44 15.21 -6.43
N SER A 401 5.53 15.98 -7.51
CA SER A 401 4.74 15.68 -8.71
C SER A 401 5.29 16.36 -9.96
N ALA A 402 5.08 15.72 -11.11
CA ALA A 402 5.25 16.38 -12.41
C ALA A 402 4.11 17.36 -12.72
N THR A 403 2.97 17.21 -12.05
CA THR A 403 1.70 17.91 -12.29
C THR A 403 0.98 18.16 -10.96
N PRO A 404 1.54 18.99 -10.07
CA PRO A 404 0.95 19.24 -8.75
C PRO A 404 -0.48 19.75 -8.87
N GLY A 405 -1.34 19.24 -7.99
CA GLY A 405 -2.73 19.63 -7.84
C GLY A 405 -2.92 21.02 -7.23
N GLN A 406 -4.17 21.45 -7.15
CA GLN A 406 -4.52 22.78 -6.63
C GLN A 406 -4.20 22.93 -5.15
N TYR A 407 -4.34 21.86 -4.36
CA TYR A 407 -4.14 21.91 -2.92
C TYR A 407 -2.69 22.29 -2.60
N GLU A 408 -1.71 21.52 -3.09
CA GLU A 408 -0.30 21.75 -2.80
C GLU A 408 0.21 23.08 -3.37
N LEU A 409 -0.26 23.48 -4.56
CA LEU A 409 0.07 24.79 -5.14
C LEU A 409 -0.48 25.96 -4.32
N SER A 410 -1.65 25.79 -3.69
CA SER A 410 -2.24 26.83 -2.83
C SER A 410 -1.55 26.96 -1.46
N ARG A 411 -0.77 25.94 -1.06
CA ARG A 411 -0.10 25.86 0.25
C ARG A 411 1.37 26.29 0.19
N SER A 412 2.02 26.12 -0.96
CA SER A 412 3.45 26.40 -1.15
C SER A 412 3.70 27.81 -1.69
N ASP A 413 4.78 28.45 -1.25
CA ASP A 413 5.27 29.72 -1.83
C ASP A 413 6.13 29.44 -3.08
N GLY A 414 5.44 29.19 -4.19
CA GLY A 414 6.04 28.77 -5.44
C GLY A 414 6.45 27.29 -5.44
N VAL A 415 7.34 26.92 -6.36
CA VAL A 415 7.78 25.53 -6.56
C VAL A 415 9.29 25.45 -6.68
N VAL A 416 9.86 24.32 -6.27
CA VAL A 416 11.22 23.92 -6.64
C VAL A 416 11.12 23.16 -7.97
N GLU A 417 11.69 23.70 -9.04
CA GLU A 417 11.67 23.04 -10.36
C GLU A 417 12.80 22.00 -10.47
N GLN A 418 12.48 20.81 -10.98
CA GLN A 418 13.45 19.79 -11.39
C GLN A 418 13.00 19.16 -12.70
N ILE A 419 13.42 19.76 -13.82
CA ILE A 419 12.98 19.42 -15.18
C ILE A 419 14.11 18.87 -16.05
N ILE A 420 15.37 19.21 -15.74
CA ILE A 420 16.53 18.70 -16.47
C ILE A 420 16.82 17.26 -16.05
N ARG A 421 16.88 16.35 -17.03
CA ARG A 421 17.20 14.94 -16.81
C ARG A 421 18.72 14.73 -16.80
N PRO A 422 19.29 13.94 -15.87
CA PRO A 422 20.72 13.64 -15.87
C PRO A 422 21.25 13.02 -17.17
N THR A 423 20.39 12.34 -17.94
CA THR A 423 20.74 11.70 -19.22
C THR A 423 20.69 12.66 -20.42
N GLY A 424 20.29 13.92 -20.23
CA GLY A 424 20.04 14.88 -21.31
C GLY A 424 18.76 14.61 -22.10
N LEU A 425 17.96 13.60 -21.75
CA LEU A 425 16.68 13.34 -22.43
C LEU A 425 15.71 14.52 -22.30
N VAL A 426 15.04 14.83 -23.39
CA VAL A 426 14.11 15.96 -23.50
C VAL A 426 12.66 15.48 -23.50
N ASP A 427 11.74 16.36 -23.09
CA ASP A 427 10.30 16.13 -23.25
C ASP A 427 9.97 15.95 -24.74
N PRO A 428 9.07 15.03 -25.10
CA PRO A 428 8.85 14.63 -26.49
C PRO A 428 8.19 15.74 -27.32
N GLU A 429 8.34 15.67 -28.63
CA GLU A 429 7.60 16.54 -29.55
C GLU A 429 6.11 16.14 -29.57
N VAL A 430 5.20 17.12 -29.49
CA VAL A 430 3.75 16.89 -29.56
C VAL A 430 3.23 17.35 -30.93
N VAL A 431 2.60 16.43 -31.65
CA VAL A 431 2.00 16.66 -32.97
C VAL A 431 0.49 16.47 -32.86
N VAL A 432 -0.29 17.49 -33.23
CA VAL A 432 -1.76 17.40 -33.29
C VAL A 432 -2.17 17.00 -34.71
N LYS A 433 -2.92 15.90 -34.84
CA LYS A 433 -3.39 15.33 -36.11
C LYS A 433 -4.93 15.29 -36.15
N SER A 434 -5.51 15.34 -37.35
CA SER A 434 -6.97 15.25 -37.57
C SER A 434 -7.53 13.90 -37.11
N THR A 435 -8.79 13.85 -36.66
CA THR A 435 -9.47 12.58 -36.37
C THR A 435 -9.88 11.83 -37.65
N GLU A 436 -10.02 12.55 -38.77
CA GLU A 436 -10.30 11.95 -40.07
C GLU A 436 -9.10 11.09 -40.55
N GLY A 437 -9.33 9.80 -40.78
CA GLY A 437 -8.28 8.86 -41.17
C GLY A 437 -7.29 8.49 -40.04
N GLN A 438 -7.59 8.82 -38.78
CA GLN A 438 -6.66 8.64 -37.65
C GLN A 438 -6.14 7.21 -37.49
N ILE A 439 -6.97 6.19 -37.78
CA ILE A 439 -6.57 4.78 -37.63
C ILE A 439 -5.57 4.38 -38.71
N ASP A 440 -5.78 4.82 -39.96
CA ASP A 440 -4.85 4.53 -41.07
C ASP A 440 -3.49 5.21 -40.85
N ASP A 441 -3.51 6.46 -40.40
CA ASP A 441 -2.29 7.18 -40.01
C ASP A 441 -1.58 6.47 -38.84
N LEU A 442 -2.31 6.07 -37.79
CA LEU A 442 -1.74 5.35 -36.66
C LEU A 442 -1.13 4.00 -37.07
N VAL A 443 -1.75 3.25 -37.98
CA VAL A 443 -1.18 2.01 -38.54
C VAL A 443 0.14 2.29 -39.26
N HIS A 444 0.22 3.37 -40.03
CA HIS A 444 1.45 3.76 -40.70
C HIS A 444 2.56 4.12 -39.71
N GLU A 445 2.23 4.91 -38.68
CA GLU A 445 3.15 5.30 -37.63
C GLU A 445 3.64 4.10 -36.83
N ILE A 446 2.74 3.18 -36.45
CA ILE A 446 3.08 1.92 -35.79
C ILE A 446 4.10 1.14 -36.62
N ARG A 447 3.83 0.89 -37.90
CA ARG A 447 4.76 0.14 -38.77
C ARG A 447 6.13 0.82 -38.87
N THR A 448 6.15 2.15 -38.95
CA THR A 448 7.39 2.94 -38.97
C THR A 448 8.22 2.77 -37.69
N ARG A 449 7.58 2.56 -36.53
CA ARG A 449 8.26 2.30 -35.26
C ARG A 449 8.72 0.85 -35.14
N VAL A 450 7.90 -0.10 -35.58
CA VAL A 450 8.25 -1.52 -35.63
C VAL A 450 9.49 -1.75 -36.50
N ASP A 451 9.60 -1.09 -37.66
CA ASP A 451 10.77 -1.16 -38.53
C ASP A 451 12.08 -0.69 -37.86
N LYS A 452 11.97 0.09 -36.77
CA LYS A 452 13.10 0.59 -35.98
C LYS A 452 13.30 -0.16 -34.65
N ASP A 453 12.52 -1.23 -34.41
CA ASP A 453 12.46 -1.94 -33.13
C ASP A 453 12.10 -1.02 -31.95
N GLU A 454 11.17 -0.09 -32.19
CA GLU A 454 10.61 0.82 -31.18
C GLU A 454 9.16 0.43 -30.83
N ARG A 455 8.72 0.72 -29.61
CA ARG A 455 7.38 0.38 -29.10
C ARG A 455 6.41 1.56 -29.14
N VAL A 456 5.12 1.25 -29.20
CA VAL A 456 4.03 2.24 -29.27
C VAL A 456 3.02 2.04 -28.15
N LEU A 457 2.63 3.15 -27.50
CA LEU A 457 1.50 3.18 -26.57
C LEU A 457 0.33 3.91 -27.22
N VAL A 458 -0.87 3.34 -27.12
CA VAL A 458 -2.11 3.97 -27.61
C VAL A 458 -3.08 4.14 -26.46
N THR A 459 -3.60 5.34 -26.26
CA THR A 459 -4.63 5.60 -25.24
C THR A 459 -5.99 5.89 -25.85
N THR A 460 -7.01 5.13 -25.46
CA THR A 460 -8.42 5.30 -25.84
C THR A 460 -9.25 5.86 -24.67
N LEU A 461 -10.57 5.97 -24.83
CA LEU A 461 -11.49 6.44 -23.78
C LEU A 461 -12.27 5.32 -23.09
N THR A 462 -12.43 4.15 -23.74
CA THR A 462 -13.29 3.07 -23.22
C THR A 462 -12.63 1.70 -23.38
N LYS A 463 -13.01 0.75 -22.52
CA LYS A 463 -12.52 -0.65 -22.56
C LYS A 463 -12.81 -1.28 -23.90
N LYS A 464 -14.07 -1.15 -24.33
CA LYS A 464 -14.54 -1.67 -25.61
C LYS A 464 -13.72 -1.12 -26.77
N MET A 465 -13.42 0.18 -26.80
CA MET A 465 -12.59 0.75 -27.87
C MET A 465 -11.15 0.23 -27.84
N ALA A 466 -10.58 -0.03 -26.65
CA ALA A 466 -9.26 -0.63 -26.54
C ALA A 466 -9.25 -2.08 -27.07
N GLU A 467 -10.28 -2.86 -26.75
CA GLU A 467 -10.47 -4.23 -27.25
C GLU A 467 -10.70 -4.25 -28.77
N ASP A 468 -11.70 -3.49 -29.26
CA ASP A 468 -12.06 -3.40 -30.68
C ASP A 468 -10.86 -2.95 -31.55
N LEU A 469 -10.07 -1.96 -31.07
CA LEU A 469 -8.88 -1.50 -31.77
C LEU A 469 -7.75 -2.53 -31.78
N THR A 470 -7.62 -3.30 -30.69
CA THR A 470 -6.64 -4.38 -30.62
C THR A 470 -6.99 -5.48 -31.61
N ASP A 471 -8.24 -5.90 -31.68
CA ASP A 471 -8.71 -6.91 -32.64
C ASP A 471 -8.48 -6.44 -34.09
N TYR A 472 -8.78 -5.17 -34.38
CA TYR A 472 -8.52 -4.59 -35.68
C TYR A 472 -7.03 -4.60 -36.06
N PHE A 473 -6.14 -4.24 -35.14
CA PHE A 473 -4.69 -4.28 -35.38
C PHE A 473 -4.16 -5.72 -35.54
N LEU A 474 -4.73 -6.70 -34.82
CA LEU A 474 -4.39 -8.12 -35.02
C LEU A 474 -4.77 -8.61 -36.42
N GLU A 475 -5.95 -8.22 -36.94
CA GLU A 475 -6.37 -8.55 -38.31
C GLU A 475 -5.42 -7.97 -39.38
N LEU A 476 -4.80 -6.82 -39.10
CA LEU A 476 -3.79 -6.20 -39.96
C LEU A 476 -2.37 -6.75 -39.77
N GLY A 477 -2.20 -7.77 -38.92
CA GLY A 477 -0.94 -8.45 -38.66
C GLY A 477 0.02 -7.70 -37.72
N ILE A 478 -0.47 -6.72 -36.95
CA ILE A 478 0.32 -6.00 -35.95
C ILE A 478 0.36 -6.80 -34.64
N GLN A 479 1.52 -6.91 -34.02
CA GLN A 479 1.65 -7.54 -32.70
C GLN A 479 1.21 -6.55 -31.62
N VAL A 480 0.02 -6.77 -31.07
CA VAL A 480 -0.63 -5.86 -30.13
C VAL A 480 -1.26 -6.60 -28.94
N ARG A 481 -1.33 -5.92 -27.80
CA ARG A 481 -2.11 -6.28 -26.61
C ARG A 481 -2.88 -5.09 -26.07
N TYR A 482 -3.90 -5.35 -25.26
CA TYR A 482 -4.63 -4.31 -24.52
C TYR A 482 -4.37 -4.36 -23.01
N LEU A 483 -4.61 -3.23 -22.33
CA LEU A 483 -4.52 -3.10 -20.87
C LEU A 483 -5.65 -2.20 -20.33
N HIS A 484 -6.50 -2.77 -19.46
CA HIS A 484 -7.55 -2.03 -18.73
C HIS A 484 -7.81 -2.59 -17.32
N SER A 485 -8.82 -2.06 -16.63
CA SER A 485 -9.08 -2.33 -15.19
C SER A 485 -9.37 -3.79 -14.85
N ASP A 486 -9.86 -4.58 -15.81
CA ASP A 486 -10.30 -5.97 -15.59
C ASP A 486 -9.16 -6.97 -15.82
N VAL A 487 -8.01 -6.49 -16.32
CA VAL A 487 -6.79 -7.29 -16.38
C VAL A 487 -6.23 -7.43 -14.97
N ASP A 488 -5.99 -8.66 -14.53
CA ASP A 488 -5.39 -8.95 -13.23
C ASP A 488 -4.01 -8.29 -13.08
N THR A 489 -3.67 -7.89 -11.85
CA THR A 489 -2.42 -7.18 -11.54
C THR A 489 -1.17 -7.94 -11.98
N LEU A 490 -1.12 -9.27 -11.82
CA LEU A 490 0.01 -10.08 -12.29
C LEU A 490 0.08 -10.08 -13.81
N ARG A 491 -1.06 -10.26 -14.48
CA ARG A 491 -1.11 -10.22 -15.95
C ARG A 491 -0.70 -8.84 -16.49
N ARG A 492 -1.00 -7.74 -15.79
CA ARG A 492 -0.52 -6.40 -16.18
C ARG A 492 1.01 -6.35 -16.23
N VAL A 493 1.65 -6.86 -15.19
CA VAL A 493 3.12 -6.89 -15.07
C VAL A 493 3.74 -7.74 -16.18
N GLU A 494 3.15 -8.89 -16.47
CA GLU A 494 3.58 -9.75 -17.58
C GLU A 494 3.47 -9.04 -18.92
N LEU A 495 2.31 -8.43 -19.22
CA LEU A 495 2.10 -7.69 -20.47
C LEU A 495 3.16 -6.61 -20.65
N LEU A 496 3.49 -5.85 -19.60
CA LEU A 496 4.51 -4.81 -19.68
C LEU A 496 5.91 -5.39 -19.92
N ARG A 497 6.23 -6.53 -19.31
CA ARG A 497 7.49 -7.24 -19.58
C ARG A 497 7.54 -7.72 -21.04
N GLU A 498 6.47 -8.32 -21.52
CA GLU A 498 6.32 -8.80 -22.90
C GLU A 498 6.50 -7.66 -23.92
N LEU A 499 5.99 -6.45 -23.62
CA LEU A 499 6.24 -5.25 -24.44
C LEU A 499 7.73 -4.87 -24.48
N ARG A 500 8.38 -4.89 -23.32
CA ARG A 500 9.82 -4.56 -23.20
C ARG A 500 10.72 -5.60 -23.85
N SER A 501 10.37 -6.88 -23.79
CA SER A 501 11.11 -7.97 -24.44
C SER A 501 10.90 -7.98 -25.97
N GLY A 502 9.90 -7.25 -26.48
CA GLY A 502 9.56 -7.25 -27.90
C GLY A 502 8.76 -8.47 -28.34
N GLU A 503 8.03 -9.12 -27.42
CA GLU A 503 7.05 -10.15 -27.79
C GLU A 503 5.84 -9.56 -28.51
N TYR A 504 5.59 -8.26 -28.30
CA TYR A 504 4.68 -7.46 -29.11
C TYR A 504 5.12 -5.99 -29.11
N ASP A 505 4.63 -5.22 -30.08
CA ASP A 505 5.12 -3.86 -30.35
C ASP A 505 4.21 -2.75 -29.84
N VAL A 506 2.91 -3.04 -29.71
CA VAL A 506 1.87 -2.04 -29.42
C VAL A 506 1.06 -2.42 -28.18
N LEU A 507 0.90 -1.48 -27.25
CA LEU A 507 0.00 -1.61 -26.11
C LEU A 507 -1.13 -0.57 -26.19
N VAL A 508 -2.37 -1.05 -26.26
CA VAL A 508 -3.58 -0.20 -26.26
C VAL A 508 -4.19 -0.19 -24.87
N GLY A 509 -4.43 0.97 -24.28
CA GLY A 509 -5.10 1.05 -22.99
C GLY A 509 -5.94 2.31 -22.83
N ILE A 510 -6.58 2.43 -21.66
CA ILE A 510 -7.40 3.61 -21.35
C ILE A 510 -6.58 4.57 -20.49
N ASN A 511 -6.11 4.04 -19.35
CA ASN A 511 -5.33 4.78 -18.37
C ASN A 511 -4.02 4.04 -18.13
N LEU A 512 -3.10 4.15 -19.08
CA LEU A 512 -1.74 3.61 -18.99
C LEU A 512 -0.87 4.42 -17.99
N LEU A 513 -1.47 5.28 -17.16
CA LEU A 513 -0.79 6.24 -16.30
C LEU A 513 -0.50 5.72 -14.90
N ARG A 514 -1.13 4.62 -14.47
CA ARG A 514 -1.25 4.30 -13.03
C ARG A 514 -0.02 3.67 -12.39
N GLU A 515 0.97 3.21 -13.16
CA GLU A 515 1.94 2.20 -12.68
C GLU A 515 3.41 2.67 -12.58
N GLY A 516 3.71 3.96 -12.76
CA GLY A 516 5.12 4.38 -12.78
C GLY A 516 5.92 3.70 -13.91
N LEU A 517 5.25 3.39 -15.03
CA LEU A 517 5.83 2.70 -16.19
C LEU A 517 7.06 3.42 -16.73
N ASP A 518 8.21 2.78 -16.59
CA ASP A 518 9.48 3.20 -17.15
C ASP A 518 9.79 2.33 -18.36
N LEU A 519 9.42 2.81 -19.56
CA LEU A 519 9.54 2.10 -20.83
C LEU A 519 10.44 2.89 -21.80
N PRO A 520 11.78 2.77 -21.71
CA PRO A 520 12.70 3.43 -22.63
C PRO A 520 12.51 3.03 -24.10
N GLU A 521 11.95 1.86 -24.33
CA GLU A 521 11.70 1.29 -25.64
C GLU A 521 10.54 1.99 -26.39
N VAL A 522 9.68 2.74 -25.68
CA VAL A 522 8.55 3.47 -26.26
C VAL A 522 9.01 4.77 -26.89
N SER A 523 8.86 4.91 -28.21
CA SER A 523 9.18 6.14 -28.95
C SER A 523 7.94 6.91 -29.41
N LEU A 524 6.76 6.28 -29.41
CA LEU A 524 5.50 6.93 -29.80
C LEU A 524 4.40 6.70 -28.76
N VAL A 525 3.73 7.79 -28.38
CA VAL A 525 2.48 7.74 -27.62
C VAL A 525 1.38 8.37 -28.47
N ALA A 526 0.35 7.59 -28.80
CA ALA A 526 -0.81 8.03 -29.56
C ALA A 526 -2.01 8.23 -28.63
N ILE A 527 -2.53 9.46 -28.57
CA ILE A 527 -3.71 9.82 -27.78
C ILE A 527 -4.89 9.98 -28.74
N LEU A 528 -5.75 8.98 -28.78
CA LEU A 528 -6.99 9.03 -29.56
C LEU A 528 -8.04 9.88 -28.83
N ASP A 529 -8.87 10.57 -29.60
CA ASP A 529 -9.93 11.45 -29.09
C ASP A 529 -9.39 12.46 -28.04
N ALA A 530 -8.26 13.12 -28.36
CA ALA A 530 -7.57 14.01 -27.43
C ALA A 530 -8.40 15.26 -27.06
N ASP A 531 -9.37 15.63 -27.90
CA ASP A 531 -10.27 16.77 -27.69
C ASP A 531 -11.55 16.44 -26.89
N LYS A 532 -11.72 15.19 -26.45
CA LYS A 532 -12.84 14.80 -25.59
C LYS A 532 -12.51 15.07 -24.14
N GLU A 533 -12.94 16.24 -23.66
CA GLU A 533 -12.73 16.65 -22.27
C GLU A 533 -13.32 15.64 -21.26
N GLY A 534 -12.57 15.42 -20.18
CA GLY A 534 -12.92 14.48 -19.12
C GLY A 534 -11.70 14.15 -18.28
N PHE A 535 -11.86 13.24 -17.31
CA PHE A 535 -10.77 12.86 -16.40
C PHE A 535 -9.51 12.39 -17.15
N LEU A 536 -9.67 11.56 -18.20
CA LEU A 536 -8.56 11.01 -18.98
C LEU A 536 -7.91 12.00 -19.96
N ARG A 537 -8.52 13.18 -20.16
CA ARG A 537 -8.03 14.24 -21.07
C ARG A 537 -7.92 15.59 -20.35
N SER A 538 -7.78 15.56 -19.03
CA SER A 538 -7.44 16.75 -18.26
C SER A 538 -5.99 17.17 -18.56
N GLY A 539 -5.64 18.44 -18.33
CA GLY A 539 -4.26 18.92 -18.56
C GLY A 539 -3.21 18.10 -17.78
N THR A 540 -3.54 17.69 -16.55
CA THR A 540 -2.71 16.81 -15.73
C THR A 540 -2.52 15.44 -16.40
N SER A 541 -3.62 14.79 -16.78
CA SER A 541 -3.59 13.45 -17.41
C SER A 541 -2.84 13.47 -18.75
N LEU A 542 -3.02 14.52 -19.56
CA LEU A 542 -2.32 14.69 -20.82
C LEU A 542 -0.81 14.85 -20.61
N ILE A 543 -0.36 15.73 -19.69
CA ILE A 543 1.07 15.89 -19.38
C ILE A 543 1.70 14.57 -18.92
N GLN A 544 1.00 13.79 -18.09
CA GLN A 544 1.48 12.48 -17.65
C GLN A 544 1.56 11.46 -18.81
N THR A 545 0.59 11.50 -19.72
CA THR A 545 0.56 10.62 -20.90
C THR A 545 1.71 10.94 -21.84
N ILE A 546 1.94 12.24 -22.09
CA ILE A 546 3.09 12.74 -22.86
C ILE A 546 4.41 12.26 -22.24
N GLY A 547 4.53 12.33 -20.91
CA GLY A 547 5.72 11.91 -20.18
C GLY A 547 6.15 10.46 -20.41
N ARG A 548 5.28 9.58 -20.94
CA ARG A 548 5.61 8.19 -21.29
C ARG A 548 6.56 8.07 -22.48
N ALA A 549 6.56 9.03 -23.39
CA ALA A 549 7.52 9.10 -24.50
C ALA A 549 8.83 9.82 -24.12
N ALA A 550 8.93 10.41 -22.92
CA ALA A 550 10.09 11.23 -22.52
C ALA A 550 11.32 10.41 -22.09
N ARG A 551 11.25 9.08 -22.18
CA ARG A 551 12.35 8.15 -21.86
C ARG A 551 13.16 7.71 -23.09
N ASN A 552 12.72 8.12 -24.28
CA ASN A 552 13.35 7.76 -25.56
C ASN A 552 13.85 9.01 -26.27
N VAL A 553 15.04 8.93 -26.89
CA VAL A 553 15.65 10.05 -27.61
C VAL A 553 14.79 10.50 -28.80
N SER A 554 14.11 9.55 -29.44
CA SER A 554 13.19 9.75 -30.57
C SER A 554 11.73 9.93 -30.13
N GLY A 555 11.49 10.19 -28.84
CA GLY A 555 10.16 10.27 -28.25
C GLY A 555 9.26 11.32 -28.92
N GLN A 556 8.08 10.89 -29.36
CA GLN A 556 7.06 11.73 -29.97
C GLN A 556 5.66 11.37 -29.45
N VAL A 557 4.76 12.35 -29.44
CA VAL A 557 3.36 12.18 -29.03
C VAL A 557 2.46 12.66 -30.15
N HIS A 558 1.51 11.83 -30.57
CA HIS A 558 0.47 12.20 -31.52
C HIS A 558 -0.86 12.36 -30.79
N MET A 559 -1.45 13.55 -30.85
CA MET A 559 -2.78 13.84 -30.34
C MET A 559 -3.77 13.90 -31.51
N TYR A 560 -4.65 12.91 -31.62
CA TYR A 560 -5.71 12.91 -32.63
C TYR A 560 -6.91 13.72 -32.12
N ALA A 561 -7.17 14.87 -32.74
CA ALA A 561 -8.16 15.84 -32.31
C ALA A 561 -8.56 16.76 -33.46
N ASP A 562 -9.82 17.21 -33.48
CA ASP A 562 -10.29 18.20 -34.46
C ASP A 562 -10.14 19.63 -33.94
N LYS A 563 -10.02 19.79 -32.62
CA LYS A 563 -9.87 21.09 -31.94
C LYS A 563 -8.86 20.99 -30.81
N ILE A 564 -8.12 22.07 -30.59
CA ILE A 564 -7.27 22.20 -29.40
C ILE A 564 -8.15 22.69 -28.24
N THR A 565 -8.31 21.86 -27.21
CA THR A 565 -9.02 22.22 -25.97
C THR A 565 -8.10 22.99 -25.01
N PRO A 566 -8.62 23.71 -24.01
CA PRO A 566 -7.79 24.36 -23.00
C PRO A 566 -6.87 23.39 -22.24
N ALA A 567 -7.32 22.14 -22.05
CA ALA A 567 -6.52 21.10 -21.44
C ALA A 567 -5.33 20.68 -22.33
N MET A 568 -5.56 20.55 -23.64
CA MET A 568 -4.51 20.27 -24.62
C MET A 568 -3.52 21.42 -24.71
N GLU A 569 -3.99 22.66 -24.83
CA GLU A 569 -3.16 23.86 -24.89
C GLU A 569 -2.21 23.93 -23.69
N LYS A 570 -2.74 23.80 -22.47
CA LYS A 570 -1.94 23.76 -21.24
C LYS A 570 -0.87 22.66 -21.26
N ALA A 571 -1.22 21.47 -21.75
CA ALA A 571 -0.29 20.34 -21.79
C ALA A 571 0.81 20.54 -22.84
N ILE A 572 0.46 21.04 -24.03
CA ILE A 572 1.38 21.35 -25.12
C ILE A 572 2.35 22.46 -24.69
N ASP A 573 1.84 23.54 -24.11
CA ASP A 573 2.64 24.69 -23.68
C ASP A 573 3.65 24.30 -22.59
N GLU A 574 3.22 23.54 -21.58
CA GLU A 574 4.13 23.09 -20.52
C GLU A 574 5.19 22.11 -21.06
N THR A 575 4.83 21.24 -22.00
CA THR A 575 5.77 20.31 -22.64
C THR A 575 6.80 21.08 -23.47
N ASN A 576 6.37 22.05 -24.27
CA ASN A 576 7.26 22.89 -25.08
C ASN A 576 8.19 23.74 -24.18
N ARG A 577 7.67 24.35 -23.12
CA ARG A 577 8.47 25.10 -22.13
C ARG A 577 9.59 24.24 -21.52
N ARG A 578 9.26 23.01 -21.11
CA ARG A 578 10.25 22.06 -20.56
C ARG A 578 11.28 21.67 -21.60
N ARG A 579 10.82 21.29 -22.79
CA ARG A 579 11.67 20.88 -23.92
C ARG A 579 12.65 21.97 -24.30
N GLU A 580 12.22 23.22 -24.42
CA GLU A 580 13.08 24.37 -24.73
C GLU A 580 14.19 24.56 -23.69
N LYS A 581 13.83 24.56 -22.40
CA LYS A 581 14.82 24.66 -21.30
C LYS A 581 15.83 23.50 -21.32
N GLN A 582 15.37 22.28 -21.57
CA GLN A 582 16.24 21.10 -21.63
C GLN A 582 17.19 21.14 -22.83
N ILE A 583 16.71 21.57 -24.00
CA ILE A 583 17.56 21.74 -25.19
C ILE A 583 18.61 22.82 -24.95
N ALA A 584 18.23 23.96 -24.38
CA ALA A 584 19.17 25.04 -24.05
C ALA A 584 20.26 24.55 -23.09
N TYR A 585 19.87 23.88 -22.00
CA TYR A 585 20.82 23.31 -21.04
C TYR A 585 21.79 22.31 -21.70
N ASN A 586 21.26 21.41 -22.53
CA ASN A 586 22.09 20.44 -23.25
C ASN A 586 23.10 21.11 -24.18
N GLN A 587 22.69 22.15 -24.91
CA GLN A 587 23.56 22.91 -25.81
C GLN A 587 24.65 23.67 -25.03
N GLU A 588 24.29 24.33 -23.94
CA GLU A 588 25.22 25.09 -23.10
C GLU A 588 26.27 24.20 -22.43
N ASN A 589 25.90 22.96 -22.08
CA ASN A 589 26.77 22.02 -21.37
C ASN A 589 27.38 20.94 -22.28
N GLY A 590 27.11 20.96 -23.59
CA GLY A 590 27.64 19.98 -24.54
C GLY A 590 27.17 18.55 -24.29
N ILE A 591 25.93 18.37 -23.83
CA ILE A 591 25.33 17.08 -23.47
C ILE A 591 24.58 16.51 -24.68
N ASP A 592 24.96 15.31 -25.11
CA ASP A 592 24.23 14.54 -26.11
C ASP A 592 23.24 13.58 -25.44
N PRO A 593 21.92 13.68 -25.69
CA PRO A 593 20.91 12.84 -25.04
C PRO A 593 21.18 11.34 -25.22
N GLN A 594 21.32 10.62 -24.10
CA GLN A 594 21.57 9.18 -24.14
C GLN A 594 20.29 8.38 -23.83
N PRO A 595 20.00 7.29 -24.58
CA PRO A 595 18.90 6.40 -24.25
C PRO A 595 19.15 5.68 -22.92
N LEU A 596 18.10 5.51 -22.12
CA LEU A 596 18.21 4.86 -20.81
C LEU A 596 18.35 3.33 -20.99
N ARG A 597 19.54 2.78 -20.73
CA ARG A 597 19.76 1.32 -20.72
C ARG A 597 19.46 0.74 -19.34
N LYS A 598 18.18 0.56 -19.02
CA LYS A 598 17.75 -0.08 -17.77
C LYS A 598 17.64 -1.59 -18.00
N LYS A 599 18.36 -2.40 -17.21
CA LYS A 599 18.18 -3.87 -17.25
C LYS A 599 16.69 -4.19 -17.07
N ILE A 600 16.21 -5.20 -17.79
CA ILE A 600 14.91 -5.83 -17.51
C ILE A 600 15.07 -6.63 -16.20
N ASN A 601 15.49 -5.99 -15.12
CA ASN A 601 15.53 -6.62 -13.81
C ASN A 601 14.10 -6.64 -13.28
N ASP A 602 13.51 -7.83 -13.34
CA ASP A 602 12.72 -8.53 -12.30
C ASP A 602 11.87 -7.76 -11.28
N ILE A 603 11.24 -6.64 -11.68
CA ILE A 603 9.96 -6.21 -11.06
C ILE A 603 8.99 -7.41 -11.04
N VAL A 604 9.06 -8.27 -12.06
CA VAL A 604 8.34 -9.53 -12.16
C VAL A 604 8.73 -10.49 -11.04
N ALA A 605 10.00 -10.75 -10.72
CA ALA A 605 10.32 -11.65 -9.61
C ALA A 605 9.88 -11.12 -8.22
N GLN A 606 9.68 -9.81 -8.05
CA GLN A 606 9.17 -9.24 -6.80
C GLN A 606 7.64 -9.35 -6.69
N ILE A 607 6.90 -8.91 -7.71
CA ILE A 607 5.43 -9.01 -7.72
C ILE A 607 5.01 -10.48 -7.92
N ALA A 608 5.79 -11.26 -8.68
CA ALA A 608 5.60 -12.70 -8.77
C ALA A 608 6.08 -13.44 -7.52
N ARG A 609 6.96 -12.92 -6.64
CA ARG A 609 7.09 -13.52 -5.30
C ARG A 609 5.79 -13.36 -4.52
N GLU A 610 5.21 -12.16 -4.54
CA GLU A 610 3.90 -11.89 -3.93
C GLU A 610 2.76 -12.73 -4.58
N GLY A 611 2.80 -12.92 -5.91
CA GLY A 611 1.80 -13.67 -6.68
C GLY A 611 1.99 -15.20 -6.72
N VAL A 612 3.23 -15.68 -6.78
CA VAL A 612 3.55 -17.13 -6.79
C VAL A 612 3.31 -17.73 -5.41
N ASP A 613 3.52 -17.00 -4.32
CA ASP A 613 3.10 -17.44 -2.99
C ASP A 613 1.57 -17.63 -2.94
N THR A 614 0.82 -16.75 -3.63
CA THR A 614 -0.65 -16.84 -3.74
C THR A 614 -1.11 -18.04 -4.59
N GLU A 615 -0.50 -18.29 -5.75
CA GLU A 615 -0.84 -19.46 -6.60
C GLU A 615 -0.37 -20.80 -6.03
N GLN A 616 0.78 -20.85 -5.34
CA GLN A 616 1.23 -22.07 -4.66
C GLN A 616 0.30 -22.41 -3.48
N LEU A 617 -0.17 -21.43 -2.72
CA LEU A 617 -1.19 -21.63 -1.68
C LEU A 617 -2.55 -22.11 -2.24
N LEU A 618 -2.95 -21.61 -3.40
CA LEU A 618 -4.18 -22.05 -4.09
C LEU A 618 -4.02 -23.42 -4.78
N GLY A 619 -2.80 -23.76 -5.22
CA GLY A 619 -2.45 -25.03 -5.88
C GLY A 619 -2.14 -26.18 -4.91
N THR A 620 -1.64 -25.89 -3.71
CA THR A 620 -1.37 -26.89 -2.68
C THR A 620 -2.47 -26.92 -1.62
N GLY A 621 -3.51 -27.72 -1.87
CA GLY A 621 -4.02 -28.58 -0.80
C GLY A 621 -5.40 -28.32 -0.18
N TYR A 622 -6.33 -27.56 -0.80
CA TYR A 622 -7.70 -27.43 -0.25
C TYR A 622 -8.82 -28.13 -1.05
N ARG A 623 -8.52 -28.79 -2.17
CA ARG A 623 -9.55 -29.47 -3.00
C ARG A 623 -9.35 -30.96 -3.29
N GLN A 624 -8.33 -31.61 -2.74
CA GLN A 624 -8.13 -33.06 -2.89
C GLN A 624 -7.75 -33.75 -1.57
N GLN A 625 -8.73 -33.92 -0.68
CA GLN A 625 -8.76 -35.10 0.19
C GLN A 625 -10.17 -35.35 0.73
N ARG A 626 -10.94 -36.16 -0.01
CA ARG A 626 -11.83 -37.21 0.51
C ARG A 626 -12.56 -37.89 -0.65
N LYS A 627 -11.82 -38.74 -1.36
CA LYS A 627 -12.36 -39.98 -1.89
C LYS A 627 -11.33 -41.08 -1.64
N ASP A 628 -11.83 -42.18 -1.12
CA ASP A 628 -11.21 -43.48 -0.88
C ASP A 628 -10.44 -43.69 0.44
N GLY A 629 -10.93 -44.68 1.20
CA GLY A 629 -10.29 -45.25 2.41
C GLY A 629 -11.26 -45.39 3.59
N GLY A 630 -11.91 -46.54 3.72
CA GLY A 630 -12.92 -46.83 4.75
C GLY A 630 -12.37 -47.08 6.15
N GLY A 631 -13.22 -46.89 7.16
CA GLY A 631 -12.94 -47.28 8.55
C GLY A 631 -13.79 -46.54 9.57
N THR A 632 -14.85 -47.21 10.05
CA THR A 632 -15.54 -47.03 11.36
C THR A 632 -16.00 -45.63 11.78
N ARG A 633 -17.31 -45.37 11.60
CA ARG A 633 -18.06 -44.34 12.32
C ARG A 633 -18.38 -44.81 13.75
N THR A 634 -18.04 -44.01 14.74
CA THR A 634 -18.61 -44.08 16.10
C THR A 634 -19.74 -43.04 16.21
N PRO A 635 -20.89 -43.34 16.83
CA PRO A 635 -22.12 -42.57 16.63
C PRO A 635 -22.27 -41.40 17.60
N VAL A 636 -22.74 -40.26 17.09
CA VAL A 636 -23.28 -39.15 17.89
C VAL A 636 -24.79 -39.41 18.14
N PRO A 637 -25.33 -39.26 19.37
CA PRO A 637 -26.73 -39.57 19.66
C PRO A 637 -27.70 -38.62 18.96
N ALA A 638 -28.75 -39.19 18.36
CA ALA A 638 -29.83 -38.47 17.72
C ALA A 638 -30.83 -37.90 18.73
N LEU A 639 -31.26 -36.65 18.52
CA LEU A 639 -32.54 -36.13 18.98
C LEU A 639 -33.45 -35.98 17.75
N GLY A 640 -34.59 -36.68 17.81
CA GLY A 640 -35.47 -36.92 16.68
C GLY A 640 -36.46 -35.78 16.39
N GLY A 641 -36.95 -35.76 15.14
CA GLY A 641 -37.98 -34.84 14.68
C GLY A 641 -38.46 -35.13 13.26
N LYS A 642 -39.35 -36.12 13.14
CA LYS A 642 -40.31 -36.48 12.07
C LYS A 642 -40.21 -35.88 10.66
N ALA A 643 -40.29 -36.80 9.71
CA ALA A 643 -40.47 -36.65 8.27
C ALA A 643 -41.82 -36.06 7.83
N ALA A 644 -41.81 -35.40 6.68
CA ALA A 644 -42.93 -35.37 5.73
C ALA A 644 -42.38 -35.42 4.29
N LYS A 645 -42.86 -36.43 3.53
CA LYS A 645 -42.63 -36.65 2.09
C LYS A 645 -43.49 -35.71 1.25
N GLY A 646 -43.00 -35.25 0.11
CA GLY A 646 -43.84 -34.56 -0.89
C GLY A 646 -43.19 -34.28 -2.25
N ALA A 647 -43.31 -35.26 -3.15
CA ALA A 647 -43.52 -35.15 -4.61
C ALA A 647 -42.51 -34.49 -5.57
N LYS A 648 -42.46 -35.13 -6.76
CA LYS A 648 -41.62 -34.92 -7.95
C LYS A 648 -42.05 -33.69 -8.78
N GLY A 649 -41.08 -33.15 -9.53
CA GLY A 649 -41.25 -32.83 -10.96
C GLY A 649 -40.81 -31.43 -11.40
N GLY A 650 -39.87 -31.36 -12.35
CA GLY A 650 -39.63 -30.14 -13.15
C GLY A 650 -38.20 -30.00 -13.67
N ARG A 651 -37.96 -30.44 -14.92
CA ARG A 651 -36.76 -30.09 -15.69
C ARG A 651 -36.86 -28.62 -16.12
N GLY A 652 -35.80 -27.84 -15.89
CA GLY A 652 -35.57 -26.55 -16.52
C GLY A 652 -34.07 -26.27 -16.60
N LYS A 653 -33.53 -26.22 -17.82
CA LYS A 653 -32.21 -25.65 -18.13
C LYS A 653 -32.35 -24.13 -18.12
N ALA A 654 -31.45 -23.38 -17.45
CA ALA A 654 -30.85 -22.14 -17.96
C ALA A 654 -29.91 -21.48 -16.94
N ALA A 655 -28.81 -20.94 -17.48
CA ALA A 655 -27.94 -19.88 -16.99
C ALA A 655 -27.00 -20.17 -15.80
N GLU A 656 -25.78 -20.56 -16.12
CA GLU A 656 -24.59 -20.23 -15.32
C GLU A 656 -24.41 -18.69 -15.37
N SER A 657 -24.76 -18.01 -14.28
CA SER A 657 -24.39 -16.61 -14.07
C SER A 657 -23.00 -16.59 -13.44
N VAL A 658 -22.00 -16.23 -14.23
CA VAL A 658 -20.65 -15.88 -13.75
C VAL A 658 -20.77 -14.61 -12.90
N PRO A 659 -20.33 -14.60 -11.63
CA PRO A 659 -20.30 -13.38 -10.82
C PRO A 659 -19.23 -12.44 -11.40
N THR A 660 -19.61 -11.20 -11.70
CA THR A 660 -18.69 -10.15 -12.14
C THR A 660 -18.18 -9.40 -10.92
N ASP A 661 -16.88 -9.51 -10.64
CA ASP A 661 -16.18 -8.73 -9.62
C ASP A 661 -16.09 -7.26 -10.07
N ARG A 662 -16.82 -6.37 -9.38
CA ARG A 662 -16.70 -4.92 -9.55
C ARG A 662 -16.36 -4.28 -8.20
N PRO A 663 -15.23 -3.57 -8.06
CA PRO A 663 -14.96 -2.71 -6.91
C PRO A 663 -15.86 -1.46 -6.93
N ALA A 664 -16.35 -1.06 -5.76
CA ALA A 664 -17.28 0.05 -5.55
C ALA A 664 -16.71 1.48 -5.80
N ALA A 665 -15.58 1.61 -6.50
CA ALA A 665 -14.96 2.91 -6.81
C ALA A 665 -15.40 3.50 -8.16
N GLU A 666 -16.42 2.92 -8.81
CA GLU A 666 -16.93 3.34 -10.12
C GLU A 666 -18.46 3.56 -10.14
N LEU A 667 -19.01 4.11 -9.06
CA LEU A 667 -20.35 4.74 -9.06
C LEU A 667 -20.27 6.19 -8.57
#